data_AF-U6EC72-F1
#
_entry.id   AF-U6EC72-F1
#
_cell.length_a   1.000
_cell.length_b   1.000
_cell.length_c   1.000
_cell.angle_alpha   90.00
_cell.angle_beta   90.00
_cell.angle_gamma   90.00
#
_symmetry.space_group_name_H-M   'P 1'
#
loop_
_entity.id
_entity.type
_entity.pdbx_description
1 polymer ?
#
loop_
_entity_poly.entity_id
_entity_poly.type
_entity_poly.pdbx_seq_one_letter_code
_entity_poly.pdbx_strand_id
1 'polypeptide(L)'
;MDNKIILFDENQNEEIVSHIEGLNIVFKGKNSEVMIEDGSTFISSKIVLHNNCRINIKKTNKHGIRNLYAGLFDNCKLKIGKDFSCELLNIHLNDEKNLSVTIGDYCMFALHVRIRPSDGHILYDINTKELLNKGEDVVIGNHVWIGLNCTFLKGAKVSDDTIIGAHSLVNKKFHEKNVVIAGSPAKIVKRDVNWDRRSPDMYDEFIELGKKRRITMNHGIDSPQNEIKNLENSSLQSNNHLLPNNPKVSVIIPVHNVEKYLEECLNSIVNQTLKDIEIICVNDGSTDKSSDILEKFAAKDDRITIINQENQGAGVARNKGLKIVKGEYLSFLDADDFFELDMLEKVYKFSSKNSLDIAVYGVNTFNDKTSEIKKHRLRYPKEYLPKKNIFNYKDFPKYVFNTFQNWTWNKLFKTSFILENNIQFQELFRTNDLLFTCKALVKAKRISVLDDRLVYYRIEHESHCQNTNHEHPFDFYHAMIALKSFLIDEKIFQNVEQSFVNHATSGCLYNLKSLSTQESYEKLYNFLHDEGISQLSISGKPDDYFYSRDFLEIKKIEKYPLLKPSNKPRVSIIIPTYNVEDYLKECLNSVVNQTLRDIEIICVNDGSTDNSLSILKEYAEKDERIKIISKPNSGYGHTMNVGIDAATGEYIGIVEPDDYVAPDMYETLYLEAVKNDVDLIKADFYTFTGNGKNIKKTYQKLAREDSNYNHVINPQEDLRVFRFIMHTWSGIYKRNFIEKYNIRHNETPGASFQDNGFWFQTLAFATRTYFLNKPFYMLRRDNPGSSTKSKGKVFAACKEHDFIRDILDNNPELKKNPEFKEKLIRVCQYKRWDSYFFTVRRIGPEFYKMFLEKFHEDFVLAAKNNELDKELFSKEEWDLLQMIIKDPGSVQEKDFRNVPRKLSAGYLIYKKRKFDKLLSFLYILKKEKLNPKNIYKIYKARRQINSLNLFDDVYYLTNYLDVRNSNMNPLDHYIYHGWKEKRNPSKKFDGNYYLRKYDDVRKSKTNPLVHYVLHGKEEGRFPNRQAEMNSPQNMIKRLENSLS
;
A
#
# COMPACT_ATOMS: atom_id res chain seq x y z
N MET A 1 3.29 -36.84 -4.37
CA MET A 1 2.92 -35.44 -4.67
C MET A 1 1.46 -35.20 -4.31
N ASP A 2 0.96 -35.81 -3.22
CA ASP A 2 -0.42 -36.31 -3.15
C ASP A 2 -1.09 -35.97 -1.83
N ASN A 3 -1.33 -34.67 -1.64
CA ASN A 3 -2.15 -34.17 -0.56
C ASN A 3 -3.42 -33.61 -1.18
N LYS A 4 -4.56 -34.14 -0.78
CA LYS A 4 -5.85 -33.55 -1.13
C LYS A 4 -6.40 -32.86 0.11
N ILE A 5 -6.19 -31.55 0.21
CA ILE A 5 -7.19 -30.73 0.89
C ILE A 5 -8.31 -30.58 -0.13
N ILE A 6 -9.43 -31.24 0.17
CA ILE A 6 -10.66 -31.11 -0.58
C ILE A 6 -11.42 -29.96 0.07
N LEU A 7 -11.52 -28.84 -0.65
CA LEU A 7 -12.48 -27.81 -0.29
C LEU A 7 -13.85 -28.22 -0.85
N PHE A 8 -14.89 -27.98 -0.06
CA PHE A 8 -16.27 -28.17 -0.47
C PHE A 8 -16.91 -26.79 -0.58
N ASP A 9 -17.50 -26.47 -1.73
CA ASP A 9 -18.33 -25.27 -1.87
C ASP A 9 -19.64 -25.41 -1.07
N GLU A 10 -20.49 -24.38 -1.11
CA GLU A 10 -21.80 -24.41 -0.42
C GLU A 10 -22.80 -25.42 -1.01
N ASN A 11 -22.45 -26.08 -2.13
CA ASN A 11 -23.20 -27.16 -2.78
C ASN A 11 -22.53 -28.55 -2.64
N GLN A 12 -21.41 -28.65 -1.92
CA GLN A 12 -20.56 -29.84 -1.76
C GLN A 12 -19.79 -30.31 -3.01
N ASN A 13 -19.47 -29.42 -3.95
CA ASN A 13 -18.53 -29.70 -5.03
C ASN A 13 -17.08 -29.76 -4.51
N GLU A 14 -16.32 -30.77 -4.92
CA GLU A 14 -14.92 -31.00 -4.50
C GLU A 14 -13.90 -30.18 -5.32
N GLU A 15 -13.12 -29.32 -4.66
CA GLU A 15 -11.91 -28.70 -5.22
C GLU A 15 -10.64 -29.30 -4.56
N ILE A 16 -9.75 -29.86 -5.38
CA ILE A 16 -8.47 -30.44 -4.92
C ILE A 16 -7.38 -29.37 -4.94
N VAL A 17 -7.01 -28.84 -3.77
CA VAL A 17 -5.99 -27.80 -3.68
C VAL A 17 -4.61 -28.41 -3.35
N SER A 18 -3.67 -28.26 -4.28
CA SER A 18 -2.30 -28.83 -4.19
C SER A 18 -1.33 -27.98 -3.36
N HIS A 19 -1.64 -26.69 -3.14
CA HIS A 19 -0.82 -25.77 -2.35
C HIS A 19 -1.71 -24.71 -1.67
N ILE A 20 -1.53 -24.47 -0.37
CA ILE A 20 -2.32 -23.45 0.36
C ILE A 20 -1.41 -22.48 1.11
N GLU A 21 -1.54 -21.20 0.81
CA GLU A 21 -0.97 -20.11 1.59
C GLU A 21 -1.99 -19.56 2.60
N GLY A 22 -1.53 -19.17 3.80
CA GLY A 22 -2.34 -18.55 4.84
C GLY A 22 -3.29 -19.48 5.61
N LEU A 23 -3.18 -20.81 5.44
CA LEU A 23 -4.09 -21.81 6.01
C LEU A 23 -4.23 -21.67 7.54
N ASN A 24 -5.43 -21.27 8.02
CA ASN A 24 -5.69 -20.94 9.42
C ASN A 24 -6.74 -21.87 10.06
N ILE A 25 -6.27 -22.96 10.67
CA ILE A 25 -7.09 -24.00 11.30
C ILE A 25 -7.34 -23.64 12.77
N VAL A 26 -8.59 -23.35 13.15
CA VAL A 26 -8.99 -23.05 14.54
C VAL A 26 -10.08 -24.02 15.00
N PHE A 27 -9.75 -24.89 15.95
CA PHE A 27 -10.68 -25.87 16.49
C PHE A 27 -11.74 -25.22 17.40
N LYS A 28 -13.01 -25.51 17.11
CA LYS A 28 -14.18 -25.00 17.85
C LYS A 28 -14.99 -26.11 18.54
N GLY A 29 -14.62 -27.38 18.33
CA GLY A 29 -15.26 -28.56 18.92
C GLY A 29 -14.61 -29.01 20.24
N LYS A 30 -14.91 -30.23 20.68
CA LYS A 30 -14.22 -30.92 21.78
C LYS A 30 -13.78 -32.32 21.34
N ASN A 31 -12.62 -32.78 21.84
CA ASN A 31 -12.02 -34.09 21.58
C ASN A 31 -11.81 -34.43 20.09
N SER A 32 -11.70 -33.45 19.20
CA SER A 32 -11.55 -33.67 17.76
C SER A 32 -10.12 -34.06 17.38
N GLU A 33 -9.94 -34.88 16.35
CA GLU A 33 -8.63 -35.30 15.84
C GLU A 33 -8.52 -34.99 14.34
N VAL A 34 -7.36 -34.51 13.90
CA VAL A 34 -7.05 -34.23 12.47
C VAL A 34 -5.72 -34.87 12.11
N MET A 35 -5.67 -35.47 10.93
CA MET A 35 -4.43 -35.89 10.29
C MET A 35 -4.10 -34.99 9.11
N ILE A 36 -2.82 -34.64 8.96
CA ILE A 36 -2.28 -34.03 7.74
C ILE A 36 -1.42 -35.11 7.08
N GLU A 37 -1.72 -35.44 5.81
CA GLU A 37 -1.18 -36.60 5.09
C GLU A 37 0.20 -36.36 4.45
N ASP A 38 0.82 -37.45 3.98
CA ASP A 38 2.22 -37.47 3.54
C ASP A 38 2.47 -36.65 2.27
N GLY A 39 3.36 -35.67 2.39
CA GLY A 39 3.84 -34.81 1.32
C GLY A 39 3.38 -33.36 1.42
N SER A 40 2.74 -32.94 2.52
CA SER A 40 1.96 -31.69 2.62
C SER A 40 2.74 -30.39 2.46
N THR A 41 2.16 -29.43 1.73
CA THR A 41 2.79 -28.14 1.35
C THR A 41 1.85 -26.97 1.61
N PHE A 42 2.14 -26.22 2.67
CA PHE A 42 1.41 -24.99 3.02
C PHE A 42 2.41 -23.89 3.39
N ILE A 43 2.06 -22.63 3.17
CA ILE A 43 2.88 -21.46 3.54
C ILE A 43 2.11 -20.58 4.52
N SER A 44 2.81 -19.92 5.45
CA SER A 44 2.25 -18.93 6.40
C SER A 44 1.02 -19.45 7.17
N SER A 45 1.11 -20.70 7.61
CA SER A 45 -0.01 -21.46 8.19
C SER A 45 -0.13 -21.27 9.70
N LYS A 46 -1.37 -21.33 10.20
CA LYS A 46 -1.71 -21.16 11.62
C LYS A 46 -2.63 -22.28 12.10
N ILE A 47 -2.30 -22.87 13.24
CA ILE A 47 -3.08 -23.95 13.88
C ILE A 47 -3.38 -23.57 15.33
N VAL A 48 -4.63 -23.70 15.79
CA VAL A 48 -5.04 -23.38 17.16
C VAL A 48 -5.95 -24.49 17.71
N LEU A 49 -5.45 -25.23 18.70
CA LEU A 49 -6.11 -26.38 19.31
C LEU A 49 -6.75 -26.00 20.66
N HIS A 50 -8.02 -26.35 20.84
CA HIS A 50 -8.82 -26.16 22.06
C HIS A 50 -9.58 -27.43 22.44
N ASN A 51 -10.06 -27.50 23.68
CA ASN A 51 -10.87 -28.59 24.26
C ASN A 51 -10.45 -30.02 23.86
N ASN A 52 -9.31 -30.51 24.36
CA ASN A 52 -8.78 -31.87 24.19
C ASN A 52 -8.51 -32.32 22.74
N CYS A 53 -8.46 -31.40 21.77
CA CYS A 53 -8.21 -31.75 20.38
C CYS A 53 -6.76 -32.23 20.11
N ARG A 54 -6.60 -32.99 19.03
CA ARG A 54 -5.34 -33.60 18.60
C ARG A 54 -5.07 -33.28 17.13
N ILE A 55 -3.79 -33.13 16.78
CA ILE A 55 -3.37 -33.10 15.38
C ILE A 55 -2.10 -33.93 15.17
N ASN A 56 -2.07 -34.67 14.08
CA ASN A 56 -0.96 -35.55 13.68
C ASN A 56 -0.55 -35.23 12.24
N ILE A 57 0.63 -34.66 12.06
CA ILE A 57 1.19 -34.26 10.77
C ILE A 57 2.15 -35.37 10.30
N LYS A 58 1.92 -35.96 9.12
CA LYS A 58 2.84 -36.95 8.54
C LYS A 58 4.05 -36.28 7.88
N LYS A 59 4.83 -37.05 7.14
CA LYS A 59 6.02 -36.59 6.39
C LYS A 59 5.65 -35.47 5.42
N THR A 60 6.62 -34.60 5.10
CA THR A 60 6.46 -33.54 4.09
C THR A 60 7.54 -33.64 3.02
N ASN A 61 7.29 -33.04 1.85
CA ASN A 61 8.28 -33.02 0.78
C ASN A 61 9.27 -31.84 0.95
N LYS A 62 10.24 -31.71 0.03
CA LYS A 62 11.31 -30.70 0.10
C LYS A 62 10.82 -29.23 0.09
N HIS A 63 9.56 -28.98 -0.26
CA HIS A 63 8.87 -27.69 -0.20
C HIS A 63 7.70 -27.71 0.81
N GLY A 64 7.86 -28.42 1.93
CA GLY A 64 6.84 -28.69 2.95
C GLY A 64 6.25 -27.48 3.67
N ILE A 65 5.65 -27.69 4.84
CA ILE A 65 4.99 -26.60 5.59
C ILE A 65 6.03 -25.55 6.03
N ARG A 66 5.90 -24.31 5.53
CA ARG A 66 6.75 -23.15 5.87
C ARG A 66 5.95 -22.11 6.66
N ASN A 67 6.61 -21.39 7.57
CA ASN A 67 6.02 -20.36 8.43
C ASN A 67 4.79 -20.86 9.21
N LEU A 68 5.01 -21.90 10.02
CA LEU A 68 3.96 -22.55 10.83
C LEU A 68 3.89 -21.94 12.24
N TYR A 69 2.73 -21.36 12.58
CA TYR A 69 2.33 -21.05 13.96
C TYR A 69 1.42 -22.14 14.53
N ALA A 70 1.67 -22.58 15.77
CA ALA A 70 0.74 -23.44 16.52
C ALA A 70 0.47 -22.93 17.94
N GLY A 71 -0.80 -22.92 18.37
CA GLY A 71 -1.23 -22.59 19.73
C GLY A 71 -2.04 -23.71 20.37
N LEU A 72 -1.67 -24.16 21.57
CA LEU A 72 -2.29 -25.27 22.30
C LEU A 72 -2.87 -24.83 23.65
N PHE A 73 -4.11 -25.25 23.91
CA PHE A 73 -4.88 -25.00 25.12
C PHE A 73 -5.60 -26.29 25.56
N ASP A 74 -6.22 -26.36 26.75
CA ASP A 74 -7.19 -27.40 27.15
C ASP A 74 -6.76 -28.88 26.90
N ASN A 75 -5.68 -29.41 27.51
CA ASN A 75 -5.18 -30.79 27.30
C ASN A 75 -4.88 -31.22 25.82
N CYS A 76 -4.77 -30.28 24.87
CA CYS A 76 -4.53 -30.61 23.45
C CYS A 76 -3.14 -31.18 23.16
N LYS A 77 -3.01 -31.91 22.03
CA LYS A 77 -1.76 -32.55 21.59
C LYS A 77 -1.42 -32.28 20.12
N LEU A 78 -0.15 -31.98 19.86
CA LEU A 78 0.41 -31.80 18.52
C LEU A 78 1.53 -32.82 18.29
N LYS A 79 1.39 -33.64 17.24
CA LYS A 79 2.42 -34.55 16.77
C LYS A 79 2.84 -34.18 15.34
N ILE A 80 4.14 -34.02 15.13
CA ILE A 80 4.80 -34.01 13.83
C ILE A 80 5.47 -35.37 13.65
N GLY A 81 5.34 -35.94 12.47
CA GLY A 81 5.88 -37.25 12.09
C GLY A 81 7.36 -37.20 11.78
N LYS A 82 7.84 -38.26 11.11
CA LYS A 82 9.23 -38.35 10.65
C LYS A 82 9.44 -37.63 9.31
N ASP A 83 10.70 -37.45 8.93
CA ASP A 83 11.14 -36.94 7.62
C ASP A 83 10.55 -35.53 7.28
N PHE A 84 10.26 -34.71 8.29
CA PHE A 84 9.58 -33.41 8.14
C PHE A 84 10.57 -32.25 7.99
N SER A 85 10.40 -31.42 6.95
CA SER A 85 11.19 -30.20 6.75
C SER A 85 10.33 -28.94 6.89
N CYS A 86 10.83 -27.93 7.62
CA CYS A 86 10.14 -26.66 7.83
C CYS A 86 11.11 -25.48 8.01
N GLU A 87 10.71 -24.34 7.44
CA GLU A 87 11.40 -23.06 7.53
C GLU A 87 10.44 -22.09 8.22
N LEU A 88 10.83 -21.53 9.38
CA LEU A 88 9.99 -20.78 10.33
C LEU A 88 8.93 -21.64 11.08
N LEU A 89 9.19 -21.93 12.37
CA LEU A 89 8.29 -22.67 13.28
C LEU A 89 8.09 -21.99 14.63
N ASN A 90 6.85 -21.73 15.06
CA ASN A 90 6.55 -21.07 16.33
C ASN A 90 5.36 -21.73 17.05
N ILE A 91 5.63 -22.39 18.19
CA ILE A 91 4.66 -23.19 18.94
C ILE A 91 4.52 -22.65 20.38
N HIS A 92 3.28 -22.47 20.83
CA HIS A 92 2.92 -21.95 22.15
C HIS A 92 1.94 -22.91 22.85
N LEU A 93 2.17 -23.22 24.13
CA LEU A 93 1.27 -24.06 24.95
C LEU A 93 0.94 -23.32 26.26
N ASN A 94 -0.32 -23.30 26.68
CA ASN A 94 -0.79 -22.56 27.86
C ASN A 94 -0.35 -23.18 29.22
N ASP A 95 -0.54 -22.46 30.33
CA ASP A 95 -0.25 -22.93 31.71
C ASP A 95 -1.26 -24.01 32.22
N GLU A 96 -1.40 -25.12 31.50
CA GLU A 96 -2.42 -26.15 31.74
C GLU A 96 -1.84 -27.57 31.76
N LYS A 97 -2.52 -28.49 32.46
CA LYS A 97 -2.13 -29.90 32.53
C LYS A 97 -2.33 -30.61 31.18
N ASN A 98 -1.49 -31.62 30.93
CA ASN A 98 -1.61 -32.58 29.83
C ASN A 98 -1.43 -32.04 28.39
N LEU A 99 -0.96 -30.79 28.21
CA LEU A 99 -0.51 -30.33 26.90
C LEU A 99 0.78 -31.05 26.49
N SER A 100 0.91 -31.45 25.23
CA SER A 100 2.14 -32.11 24.74
C SER A 100 2.43 -31.85 23.27
N VAL A 101 3.70 -31.58 22.96
CA VAL A 101 4.23 -31.51 21.58
C VAL A 101 5.22 -32.65 21.35
N THR A 102 5.10 -33.32 20.21
CA THR A 102 6.03 -34.36 19.75
C THR A 102 6.49 -34.04 18.33
N ILE A 103 7.80 -34.06 18.09
CA ILE A 103 8.42 -34.04 16.75
C ILE A 103 9.07 -35.41 16.53
N GLY A 104 8.89 -35.99 15.35
CA GLY A 104 9.43 -37.30 14.98
C GLY A 104 10.90 -37.24 14.54
N ASP A 105 11.35 -38.35 13.96
CA ASP A 105 12.74 -38.57 13.57
C ASP A 105 13.09 -37.94 12.20
N TYR A 106 14.38 -37.74 11.90
CA TYR A 106 14.86 -37.25 10.59
C TYR A 106 14.25 -35.91 10.13
N CYS A 107 13.93 -35.01 11.07
CA CYS A 107 13.32 -33.72 10.80
C CYS A 107 14.35 -32.59 10.70
N MET A 108 14.11 -31.56 9.89
CA MET A 108 15.05 -30.46 9.66
C MET A 108 14.36 -29.09 9.72
N PHE A 109 14.88 -28.19 10.56
CA PHE A 109 14.32 -26.86 10.81
C PHE A 109 15.38 -25.76 10.72
N ALA A 110 15.09 -24.71 9.93
CA ALA A 110 16.10 -23.72 9.53
C ALA A 110 15.98 -22.32 10.17
N LEU A 111 14.79 -21.84 10.55
CA LEU A 111 14.59 -20.45 10.97
C LEU A 111 13.62 -20.27 12.16
N HIS A 112 13.93 -19.29 13.03
CA HIS A 112 13.14 -18.77 14.16
C HIS A 112 12.38 -19.79 15.04
N VAL A 113 12.97 -20.96 15.28
CA VAL A 113 12.28 -22.06 15.99
C VAL A 113 12.04 -21.71 17.47
N ARG A 114 10.77 -21.74 17.89
CA ARG A 114 10.38 -21.56 19.30
C ARG A 114 9.28 -22.54 19.70
N ILE A 115 9.45 -23.24 20.81
CA ILE A 115 8.41 -24.02 21.48
C ILE A 115 8.38 -23.60 22.95
N ARG A 116 7.34 -22.87 23.37
CA ARG A 116 7.20 -22.43 24.77
C ARG A 116 5.96 -23.05 25.40
N PRO A 117 6.08 -24.18 26.13
CA PRO A 117 5.13 -24.48 27.20
C PRO A 117 5.30 -23.45 28.30
N SER A 118 4.19 -22.78 28.62
CA SER A 118 4.20 -21.51 29.34
C SER A 118 4.89 -21.55 30.70
N ASP A 119 5.51 -20.42 31.03
CA ASP A 119 5.78 -19.97 32.39
C ASP A 119 5.18 -18.56 32.58
N GLY A 120 3.85 -18.46 32.50
CA GLY A 120 3.09 -17.23 32.74
C GLY A 120 3.10 -16.77 34.21
N HIS A 121 3.60 -17.65 35.11
CA HIS A 121 3.63 -17.52 36.57
C HIS A 121 2.22 -17.59 37.19
N ILE A 122 2.01 -18.11 38.40
CA ILE A 122 2.82 -17.91 39.61
C ILE A 122 3.19 -19.23 40.32
N LEU A 123 4.49 -19.36 40.59
CA LEU A 123 5.09 -20.16 41.66
C LEU A 123 4.86 -19.49 43.02
N TYR A 124 4.25 -20.16 44.00
CA TYR A 124 4.52 -19.87 45.42
C TYR A 124 4.25 -21.06 46.34
N ASP A 125 5.02 -21.14 47.43
CA ASP A 125 4.91 -22.11 48.53
C ASP A 125 5.83 -21.64 49.70
N ILE A 126 5.29 -21.08 50.82
CA ILE A 126 6.10 -20.63 51.99
C ILE A 126 5.55 -21.03 53.40
N ASN A 127 4.25 -20.85 53.72
CA ASN A 127 3.55 -21.57 54.81
C ASN A 127 2.21 -22.29 54.44
N THR A 128 1.81 -22.61 53.20
CA THR A 128 2.54 -22.55 51.93
C THR A 128 1.68 -22.21 50.72
N LYS A 129 0.73 -23.08 50.36
CA LYS A 129 -0.18 -23.01 49.20
C LYS A 129 0.49 -23.11 47.81
N GLU A 130 1.25 -24.19 47.61
CA GLU A 130 1.76 -24.71 46.32
C GLU A 130 0.93 -24.29 45.10
N LEU A 131 1.59 -23.65 44.13
CA LEU A 131 1.50 -24.12 42.74
C LEU A 131 2.88 -24.13 42.09
N LEU A 132 3.64 -25.22 42.25
CA LEU A 132 5.03 -25.30 41.74
C LEU A 132 5.12 -25.61 40.22
N ASN A 133 4.54 -24.72 39.39
CA ASN A 133 4.64 -24.58 37.92
C ASN A 133 4.70 -25.88 37.07
N LYS A 134 3.70 -26.76 37.20
CA LYS A 134 3.72 -28.12 36.61
C LYS A 134 3.10 -28.15 35.20
N GLY A 135 3.84 -27.66 34.21
CA GLY A 135 3.57 -27.83 32.76
C GLY A 135 4.74 -28.48 32.03
N GLU A 136 4.53 -29.70 31.54
CA GLU A 136 5.43 -30.58 30.76
C GLU A 136 4.51 -31.51 29.93
N ASP A 137 4.79 -31.96 28.70
CA ASP A 137 6.06 -32.35 28.04
C ASP A 137 6.28 -31.69 26.66
N VAL A 138 7.56 -31.67 26.22
CA VAL A 138 7.94 -31.48 24.79
C VAL A 138 8.92 -32.59 24.42
N VAL A 139 8.69 -33.29 23.31
CA VAL A 139 9.50 -34.42 22.84
C VAL A 139 9.99 -34.18 21.40
N ILE A 140 11.29 -34.32 21.17
CA ILE A 140 11.94 -34.30 19.85
C ILE A 140 12.53 -35.70 19.59
N GLY A 141 12.33 -36.24 18.39
CA GLY A 141 12.81 -37.56 17.97
C GLY A 141 14.33 -37.63 17.73
N ASN A 142 14.72 -38.65 16.99
CA ASN A 142 16.12 -38.95 16.66
C ASN A 142 16.56 -38.26 15.36
N HIS A 143 17.85 -37.94 15.24
CA HIS A 143 18.47 -37.43 14.01
C HIS A 143 17.77 -36.15 13.47
N VAL A 144 17.41 -35.22 14.36
CA VAL A 144 16.75 -33.95 14.02
C VAL A 144 17.78 -32.81 13.96
N TRP A 145 17.60 -31.84 13.06
CA TRP A 145 18.45 -30.64 12.95
C TRP A 145 17.67 -29.36 13.27
N ILE A 146 18.17 -28.50 14.19
CA ILE A 146 17.49 -27.24 14.54
C ILE A 146 18.45 -26.06 14.80
N GLY A 147 18.32 -25.01 13.98
CA GLY A 147 18.89 -23.68 14.16
C GLY A 147 18.61 -22.87 12.90
N LEU A 148 18.19 -21.59 12.93
CA LEU A 148 18.49 -20.52 13.89
C LEU A 148 17.28 -19.55 14.04
N ASN A 149 16.77 -19.15 15.20
CA ASN A 149 17.10 -19.39 16.60
C ASN A 149 16.40 -20.66 17.14
N CYS A 150 16.49 -20.91 18.45
CA CYS A 150 15.88 -22.04 19.16
C CYS A 150 15.42 -21.63 20.59
N THR A 151 14.30 -22.12 21.14
CA THR A 151 13.92 -21.94 22.57
C THR A 151 12.85 -22.96 22.99
N PHE A 152 13.07 -23.65 24.12
CA PHE A 152 12.37 -24.88 24.59
C PHE A 152 12.43 -25.07 26.14
N LEU A 153 11.63 -24.32 26.91
CA LEU A 153 11.49 -24.37 28.39
C LEU A 153 10.01 -24.56 28.74
N LYS A 154 9.56 -25.30 29.77
CA LYS A 154 10.21 -26.25 30.70
C LYS A 154 9.76 -27.67 30.34
N GLY A 155 10.68 -28.66 30.30
CA GLY A 155 10.29 -30.07 30.11
C GLY A 155 11.25 -30.94 29.31
N ALA A 156 11.92 -30.36 28.31
CA ALA A 156 12.18 -31.04 27.04
C ALA A 156 12.85 -32.43 27.10
N LYS A 157 12.46 -33.24 26.11
CA LYS A 157 13.03 -34.53 25.72
C LYS A 157 13.45 -34.43 24.24
N VAL A 158 14.61 -35.01 23.91
CA VAL A 158 15.32 -34.97 22.64
C VAL A 158 16.07 -36.29 22.59
N SER A 159 15.94 -37.04 21.50
CA SER A 159 16.56 -38.36 21.36
C SER A 159 17.90 -38.29 20.61
N ASP A 160 18.48 -39.46 20.28
CA ASP A 160 19.86 -39.58 19.80
C ASP A 160 20.08 -38.88 18.45
N ASP A 161 21.32 -38.54 18.15
CA ASP A 161 21.81 -37.93 16.91
C ASP A 161 21.23 -36.54 16.54
N THR A 162 20.31 -36.00 17.35
CA THR A 162 19.73 -34.67 17.17
C THR A 162 20.72 -33.55 17.49
N ILE A 163 20.91 -32.63 16.53
CA ILE A 163 21.86 -31.52 16.57
C ILE A 163 21.12 -30.19 16.61
N ILE A 164 21.36 -29.38 17.65
CA ILE A 164 20.71 -28.08 17.85
C ILE A 164 21.74 -26.96 18.05
N GLY A 165 21.62 -25.89 17.27
CA GLY A 165 22.31 -24.62 17.47
C GLY A 165 22.17 -23.67 16.27
N ALA A 166 21.99 -22.36 16.44
CA ALA A 166 22.29 -21.56 17.63
C ALA A 166 21.09 -20.73 18.16
N HIS A 167 21.38 -19.79 19.08
CA HIS A 167 20.44 -18.99 19.88
C HIS A 167 19.41 -19.79 20.73
N SER A 168 19.68 -21.08 20.91
CA SER A 168 18.98 -22.03 21.77
C SER A 168 18.80 -21.60 23.23
N LEU A 169 17.72 -22.06 23.84
CA LEU A 169 17.43 -21.98 25.28
C LEU A 169 16.66 -23.26 25.67
N VAL A 170 17.25 -24.28 26.34
CA VAL A 170 16.66 -25.64 26.49
C VAL A 170 16.97 -26.29 27.85
N ASN A 171 16.10 -26.10 28.85
CA ASN A 171 16.50 -26.20 30.27
C ASN A 171 16.49 -27.60 30.93
N LYS A 172 16.18 -28.67 30.19
CA LYS A 172 16.38 -30.10 30.55
C LYS A 172 16.00 -30.99 29.35
N LYS A 173 16.36 -32.28 29.27
CA LYS A 173 17.37 -33.06 30.03
C LYS A 173 18.07 -34.08 29.10
N PHE A 174 19.34 -33.86 28.74
CA PHE A 174 20.08 -34.71 27.78
C PHE A 174 21.37 -35.27 28.35
N HIS A 175 21.69 -36.50 27.92
CA HIS A 175 22.61 -37.38 28.65
C HIS A 175 23.59 -38.17 27.75
N GLU A 176 23.66 -37.85 26.44
CA GLU A 176 24.61 -38.43 25.45
C GLU A 176 24.31 -39.92 25.11
N LYS A 177 24.69 -40.47 23.95
CA LYS A 177 25.52 -39.98 22.81
C LYS A 177 24.65 -39.49 21.64
N ASN A 178 25.15 -39.37 20.40
CA ASN A 178 26.21 -38.41 19.98
C ASN A 178 25.50 -37.19 19.31
N VAL A 179 25.73 -35.94 19.76
CA VAL A 179 24.57 -35.00 19.94
C VAL A 179 24.65 -33.52 19.42
N VAL A 180 25.25 -32.58 20.16
CA VAL A 180 25.24 -31.08 20.11
C VAL A 180 23.89 -30.49 20.47
N ILE A 181 23.86 -29.76 21.59
CA ILE A 181 22.86 -28.71 21.81
C ILE A 181 23.62 -27.46 22.30
N ALA A 182 23.71 -26.44 21.46
CA ALA A 182 23.97 -25.08 21.93
C ALA A 182 22.80 -24.64 22.82
N GLY A 183 22.97 -23.59 23.63
CA GLY A 183 21.99 -23.32 24.68
C GLY A 183 22.14 -22.05 25.50
N SER A 184 21.11 -21.86 26.32
CA SER A 184 21.08 -20.99 27.50
C SER A 184 19.93 -21.44 28.42
N PRO A 185 20.21 -21.79 29.67
CA PRO A 185 20.98 -23.01 29.87
C PRO A 185 20.48 -24.17 28.97
N ALA A 186 21.30 -24.60 28.01
CA ALA A 186 21.31 -25.97 27.47
C ALA A 186 22.75 -26.35 27.16
N LYS A 187 23.11 -27.61 27.42
CA LYS A 187 24.48 -28.15 27.27
C LYS A 187 24.39 -29.69 27.10
N ILE A 188 25.38 -30.38 26.53
CA ILE A 188 26.73 -29.98 26.11
C ILE A 188 26.89 -29.90 24.57
N VAL A 189 26.84 -30.94 23.72
CA VAL A 189 26.87 -32.40 23.96
C VAL A 189 27.54 -33.24 22.83
N LYS A 190 27.72 -32.82 21.56
CA LYS A 190 28.37 -33.71 20.56
C LYS A 190 29.86 -33.69 20.84
N ARG A 191 30.34 -34.91 20.96
CA ARG A 191 31.73 -35.29 20.86
C ARG A 191 31.67 -36.29 19.71
N ASP A 192 32.44 -36.02 18.67
CA ASP A 192 32.51 -36.76 17.41
C ASP A 192 31.17 -36.77 16.60
N VAL A 193 31.11 -35.83 15.65
CA VAL A 193 29.91 -35.33 14.96
C VAL A 193 29.58 -36.15 13.71
N ASN A 194 28.28 -36.43 13.46
CA ASN A 194 27.78 -36.36 12.08
C ASN A 194 26.27 -36.08 11.93
N TRP A 195 25.92 -35.64 10.73
CA TRP A 195 24.62 -35.37 10.08
C TRP A 195 24.94 -35.10 8.60
N ASP A 196 24.06 -35.39 7.63
CA ASP A 196 24.28 -34.99 6.23
C ASP A 196 22.96 -34.79 5.47
N ARG A 197 23.01 -34.09 4.33
CA ARG A 197 21.89 -33.80 3.42
C ARG A 197 22.25 -33.93 1.93
N ARG A 198 23.50 -34.32 1.60
CA ARG A 198 24.03 -34.36 0.22
C ARG A 198 23.51 -35.53 -0.64
N SER A 199 23.67 -35.42 -1.96
CA SER A 199 23.85 -36.58 -2.85
C SER A 199 25.33 -37.03 -2.83
N PRO A 200 25.65 -38.28 -3.21
CA PRO A 200 26.90 -38.92 -2.77
C PRO A 200 28.22 -38.34 -3.30
N ASP A 201 28.21 -37.55 -4.36
CA ASP A 201 29.36 -37.31 -5.25
C ASP A 201 30.57 -36.65 -4.54
N MET A 202 30.31 -35.89 -3.46
CA MET A 202 31.32 -35.24 -2.62
C MET A 202 31.79 -36.08 -1.42
N TYR A 203 31.38 -37.35 -1.30
CA TYR A 203 31.79 -38.25 -0.22
C TYR A 203 33.07 -39.03 -0.56
N ASP A 204 33.26 -39.39 -1.84
CA ASP A 204 34.33 -40.30 -2.26
C ASP A 204 35.73 -39.65 -2.35
N GLU A 205 35.86 -38.40 -2.81
CA GLU A 205 37.16 -37.69 -2.80
C GLU A 205 37.75 -37.55 -1.39
N PHE A 206 36.90 -37.34 -0.38
CA PHE A 206 37.29 -37.24 1.01
C PHE A 206 37.83 -38.58 1.58
N ILE A 207 37.33 -39.71 1.07
CA ILE A 207 37.80 -41.05 1.43
C ILE A 207 39.16 -41.36 0.81
N GLU A 208 39.44 -40.87 -0.41
CA GLU A 208 40.75 -41.02 -1.07
C GLU A 208 41.85 -40.22 -0.36
N LEU A 209 41.65 -38.92 -0.13
CA LEU A 209 42.65 -38.06 0.49
C LEU A 209 42.93 -38.44 1.96
N GLY A 210 41.90 -38.86 2.71
CA GLY A 210 42.04 -39.26 4.11
C GLY A 210 42.93 -40.49 4.35
N LYS A 211 43.01 -41.42 3.39
CA LYS A 211 43.84 -42.64 3.51
C LYS A 211 45.34 -42.37 3.41
N LYS A 212 45.77 -41.32 2.69
CA LYS A 212 47.19 -41.03 2.41
C LYS A 212 47.99 -40.39 3.56
N ARG A 213 47.37 -40.06 4.70
CA ARG A 213 48.05 -39.41 5.85
C ARG A 213 47.95 -40.15 7.19
N ARG A 214 47.49 -41.40 7.22
CA ARG A 214 47.32 -42.17 8.48
C ARG A 214 48.21 -43.43 8.58
N ILE A 215 49.37 -43.41 7.94
CA ILE A 215 50.42 -44.44 8.07
C ILE A 215 51.73 -43.80 8.56
N THR A 216 51.73 -43.26 9.78
CA THR A 216 52.93 -43.08 10.61
C THR A 216 52.53 -42.75 12.06
N MET A 217 53.37 -43.18 13.01
CA MET A 217 53.38 -42.80 14.44
C MET A 217 52.14 -43.14 15.28
N ASN A 218 52.14 -44.35 15.83
CA ASN A 218 51.66 -44.57 17.20
C ASN A 218 52.74 -44.09 18.20
N HIS A 219 52.36 -43.36 19.26
CA HIS A 219 52.86 -43.44 20.65
C HIS A 219 52.64 -42.12 21.43
N GLY A 220 52.40 -42.22 22.75
CA GLY A 220 52.86 -41.20 23.71
C GLY A 220 51.85 -40.19 24.31
N ILE A 221 51.19 -40.60 25.40
CA ILE A 221 51.33 -39.99 26.76
C ILE A 221 50.89 -38.51 27.01
N ASP A 222 50.00 -38.40 28.01
CA ASP A 222 49.73 -37.32 28.99
C ASP A 222 49.21 -35.92 28.59
N SER A 223 48.85 -35.16 29.62
CA SER A 223 47.93 -34.02 29.61
C SER A 223 48.56 -32.72 30.14
N PRO A 224 48.08 -31.53 29.69
CA PRO A 224 48.54 -30.25 30.23
C PRO A 224 47.62 -29.72 31.34
N GLN A 225 48.21 -29.40 32.50
CA GLN A 225 47.70 -28.40 33.44
C GLN A 225 48.82 -27.40 33.76
N ASN A 226 48.42 -26.16 34.05
CA ASN A 226 49.29 -25.01 34.32
C ASN A 226 50.03 -24.50 33.05
N GLU A 227 50.43 -23.24 32.92
CA GLU A 227 50.40 -22.12 33.88
C GLU A 227 49.72 -20.86 33.30
N ILE A 228 49.08 -20.06 34.17
CA ILE A 228 48.84 -18.63 33.91
C ILE A 228 49.26 -17.87 35.17
N LYS A 229 50.43 -17.21 35.13
CA LYS A 229 50.83 -16.09 35.99
C LYS A 229 52.11 -15.44 35.48
N ASN A 230 52.31 -14.17 35.86
CA ASN A 230 53.47 -13.31 35.59
C ASN A 230 53.46 -12.51 34.26
N LEU A 231 52.53 -11.56 34.16
CA LEU A 231 52.68 -10.35 33.33
C LEU A 231 52.27 -9.11 34.14
N GLU A 232 53.14 -8.67 35.03
CA GLU A 232 53.12 -7.32 35.61
C GLU A 232 54.54 -6.93 36.07
N ASN A 233 54.89 -5.65 35.92
CA ASN A 233 56.18 -5.05 36.30
C ASN A 233 57.46 -5.54 35.58
N SER A 234 57.73 -4.98 34.41
CA SER A 234 59.06 -4.40 34.16
C SER A 234 58.94 -3.08 33.40
N SER A 235 59.80 -2.13 33.75
CA SER A 235 59.65 -0.70 33.45
C SER A 235 60.21 -0.27 32.10
N LEU A 236 59.56 0.75 31.51
CA LEU A 236 60.17 1.86 30.77
C LEU A 236 61.68 1.77 30.50
N GLN A 237 62.06 1.52 29.25
CA GLN A 237 63.22 2.18 28.65
C GLN A 237 63.00 2.43 27.16
N SER A 238 63.55 3.54 26.68
CA SER A 238 63.37 4.05 25.32
C SER A 238 64.28 3.33 24.32
N ASN A 239 63.75 2.94 23.17
CA ASN A 239 64.54 2.83 21.94
C ASN A 239 63.68 3.16 20.72
N ASN A 240 64.13 4.13 19.92
CA ASN A 240 63.45 4.54 18.69
C ASN A 240 63.78 3.55 17.56
N HIS A 241 62.89 2.60 17.30
CA HIS A 241 62.79 2.00 15.97
C HIS A 241 61.63 2.64 15.21
N LEU A 242 61.95 3.14 14.02
CA LEU A 242 60.98 3.73 13.10
C LEU A 242 59.97 2.66 12.68
N LEU A 243 58.70 2.86 13.03
CA LEU A 243 57.60 2.18 12.34
C LEU A 243 57.61 2.61 10.86
N PRO A 244 57.34 1.71 9.91
CA PRO A 244 57.16 2.09 8.52
C PRO A 244 56.00 3.09 8.41
N ASN A 245 56.16 4.13 7.58
CA ASN A 245 55.09 5.11 7.35
C ASN A 245 53.87 4.40 6.75
N ASN A 246 52.80 4.27 7.53
CA ASN A 246 51.49 3.94 6.96
C ASN A 246 51.07 5.01 5.94
N PRO A 247 50.39 4.63 4.83
CA PRO A 247 49.91 5.59 3.87
C PRO A 247 48.89 6.56 4.49
N LYS A 248 48.70 7.71 3.86
CA LYS A 248 47.71 8.72 4.26
C LYS A 248 46.32 8.40 3.71
N VAL A 249 46.25 7.83 2.50
CA VAL A 249 44.99 7.36 1.91
C VAL A 249 45.17 5.99 1.25
N SER A 250 44.22 5.11 1.52
CA SER A 250 43.98 3.85 0.79
C SER A 250 42.94 4.11 -0.30
N VAL A 251 43.17 3.70 -1.54
CA VAL A 251 42.17 3.79 -2.63
C VAL A 251 41.79 2.38 -3.07
N ILE A 252 40.53 1.98 -2.87
CA ILE A 252 40.02 0.68 -3.33
C ILE A 252 39.31 0.85 -4.67
N ILE A 253 39.72 0.05 -5.67
CA ILE A 253 39.18 0.06 -7.03
C ILE A 253 38.65 -1.35 -7.37
N PRO A 254 37.34 -1.61 -7.41
CA PRO A 254 36.78 -2.85 -7.92
C PRO A 254 36.83 -2.83 -9.47
N VAL A 255 37.33 -3.91 -10.08
CA VAL A 255 37.59 -3.99 -11.52
C VAL A 255 36.88 -5.22 -12.09
N HIS A 256 35.94 -5.01 -13.02
CA HIS A 256 35.29 -6.08 -13.77
C HIS A 256 34.96 -5.61 -15.19
N ASN A 257 35.65 -6.14 -16.21
CA ASN A 257 35.36 -5.92 -17.62
C ASN A 257 35.26 -4.42 -18.04
N VAL A 258 36.36 -3.69 -17.83
CA VAL A 258 36.49 -2.22 -18.02
C VAL A 258 37.73 -1.82 -18.84
N GLU A 259 38.25 -2.69 -19.72
CA GLU A 259 39.52 -2.48 -20.45
C GLU A 259 39.61 -1.13 -21.18
N LYS A 260 38.47 -0.57 -21.61
CA LYS A 260 38.37 0.71 -22.33
C LYS A 260 38.71 1.94 -21.48
N TYR A 261 38.50 1.89 -20.16
CA TYR A 261 38.57 3.07 -19.27
C TYR A 261 39.61 2.91 -18.16
N LEU A 262 40.00 1.67 -17.83
CA LEU A 262 40.85 1.36 -16.68
C LEU A 262 42.22 2.05 -16.73
N GLU A 263 42.82 2.26 -17.92
CA GLU A 263 44.08 3.01 -18.01
C GLU A 263 43.92 4.50 -17.61
N GLU A 264 42.78 5.14 -17.89
CA GLU A 264 42.51 6.52 -17.48
C GLU A 264 42.26 6.60 -15.96
N CYS A 265 41.44 5.67 -15.44
CA CYS A 265 41.22 5.50 -14.00
C CYS A 265 42.55 5.35 -13.23
N LEU A 266 43.40 4.40 -13.64
CA LEU A 266 44.69 4.13 -12.99
C LEU A 266 45.67 5.30 -13.15
N ASN A 267 45.76 5.92 -14.33
CA ASN A 267 46.57 7.13 -14.53
C ASN A 267 46.14 8.26 -13.58
N SER A 268 44.84 8.39 -13.28
CA SER A 268 44.34 9.43 -12.36
C SER A 268 44.78 9.23 -10.91
N ILE A 269 45.04 7.99 -10.47
CA ILE A 269 45.50 7.70 -9.09
C ILE A 269 47.03 7.67 -8.94
N VAL A 270 47.78 7.09 -9.88
CA VAL A 270 49.26 7.03 -9.76
C VAL A 270 49.90 8.42 -9.81
N ASN A 271 49.32 9.33 -10.60
CA ASN A 271 49.82 10.69 -10.78
C ASN A 271 49.43 11.66 -9.66
N GLN A 272 48.56 11.29 -8.72
CA GLN A 272 48.07 12.15 -7.62
C GLN A 272 49.20 12.90 -6.90
N THR A 273 48.97 14.17 -6.53
CA THR A 273 50.00 14.98 -5.83
C THR A 273 50.36 14.40 -4.46
N LEU A 274 49.40 13.77 -3.77
CA LEU A 274 49.66 12.99 -2.56
C LEU A 274 50.35 11.66 -2.93
N LYS A 275 51.65 11.52 -2.61
CA LYS A 275 52.42 10.30 -2.93
C LYS A 275 52.31 9.19 -1.86
N ASP A 276 52.04 9.55 -0.61
CA ASP A 276 51.83 8.64 0.52
C ASP A 276 50.48 7.90 0.44
N ILE A 277 50.29 7.07 -0.59
CA ILE A 277 49.02 6.36 -0.86
C ILE A 277 49.27 4.88 -1.15
N GLU A 278 48.26 4.05 -0.89
CA GLU A 278 48.19 2.68 -1.41
C GLU A 278 46.96 2.50 -2.32
N ILE A 279 47.11 1.71 -3.37
CA ILE A 279 46.13 1.52 -4.44
C ILE A 279 45.76 0.03 -4.48
N ILE A 280 44.55 -0.32 -4.08
CA ILE A 280 44.10 -1.71 -3.92
C ILE A 280 43.11 -2.02 -5.05
N CYS A 281 43.60 -2.67 -6.10
CA CYS A 281 42.80 -3.07 -7.25
C CYS A 281 42.25 -4.48 -7.03
N VAL A 282 40.93 -4.64 -7.04
CA VAL A 282 40.27 -5.93 -6.82
C VAL A 282 39.61 -6.38 -8.11
N ASN A 283 40.28 -7.26 -8.85
CA ASN A 283 39.79 -7.87 -10.07
C ASN A 283 38.73 -8.93 -9.74
N ASP A 284 37.48 -8.60 -10.03
CA ASP A 284 36.27 -9.36 -9.73
C ASP A 284 35.92 -10.29 -10.90
N GLY A 285 36.89 -11.10 -11.35
CA GLY A 285 36.72 -12.07 -12.43
C GLY A 285 36.54 -11.43 -13.82
N SER A 286 37.37 -10.43 -14.17
CA SER A 286 37.38 -9.88 -15.54
C SER A 286 37.78 -10.94 -16.57
N THR A 287 37.17 -10.87 -17.74
CA THR A 287 37.39 -11.74 -18.91
C THR A 287 37.93 -10.98 -20.13
N ASP A 288 38.04 -9.64 -20.03
CA ASP A 288 38.72 -8.76 -20.98
C ASP A 288 40.16 -8.46 -20.53
N LYS A 289 40.84 -7.49 -21.17
CA LYS A 289 42.23 -7.13 -20.84
C LYS A 289 42.39 -6.31 -19.56
N SER A 290 41.34 -6.15 -18.74
CA SER A 290 41.47 -5.44 -17.45
C SER A 290 42.56 -6.07 -16.56
N SER A 291 42.74 -7.39 -16.62
CA SER A 291 43.82 -8.07 -15.87
C SER A 291 45.21 -7.71 -16.40
N ASP A 292 45.41 -7.71 -17.73
CA ASP A 292 46.69 -7.33 -18.36
C ASP A 292 47.07 -5.89 -18.04
N ILE A 293 46.07 -5.00 -18.01
CA ILE A 293 46.24 -3.58 -17.65
C ILE A 293 46.67 -3.44 -16.18
N LEU A 294 46.05 -4.19 -15.25
CA LEU A 294 46.44 -4.16 -13.84
C LEU A 294 47.90 -4.57 -13.65
N GLU A 295 48.31 -5.72 -14.20
CA GLU A 295 49.70 -6.21 -14.10
C GLU A 295 50.70 -5.23 -14.74
N LYS A 296 50.36 -4.63 -15.90
CA LYS A 296 51.14 -3.59 -16.59
C LYS A 296 51.37 -2.33 -15.74
N PHE A 297 50.45 -2.00 -14.84
CA PHE A 297 50.57 -0.87 -13.91
C PHE A 297 51.29 -1.26 -12.61
N ALA A 298 50.96 -2.42 -12.01
CA ALA A 298 51.62 -2.90 -10.79
C ALA A 298 53.12 -3.14 -11.00
N ALA A 299 53.54 -3.62 -12.17
CA ALA A 299 54.95 -3.75 -12.56
C ALA A 299 55.71 -2.42 -12.72
N LYS A 300 55.09 -1.27 -12.42
CA LYS A 300 55.67 0.09 -12.53
C LYS A 300 55.47 0.97 -11.30
N ASP A 301 54.62 0.56 -10.36
CA ASP A 301 54.27 1.37 -9.19
C ASP A 301 53.97 0.46 -7.99
N ASP A 302 54.96 0.29 -7.11
CA ASP A 302 54.92 -0.59 -5.93
C ASP A 302 53.80 -0.26 -4.93
N ARG A 303 53.09 0.86 -5.12
CA ARG A 303 51.90 1.25 -4.33
C ARG A 303 50.65 0.47 -4.74
N ILE A 304 50.67 -0.22 -5.89
CA ILE A 304 49.54 -0.99 -6.42
C ILE A 304 49.57 -2.43 -5.89
N THR A 305 48.51 -2.84 -5.19
CA THR A 305 48.25 -4.23 -4.80
C THR A 305 47.07 -4.77 -5.60
N ILE A 306 47.28 -5.86 -6.34
CA ILE A 306 46.23 -6.57 -7.08
C ILE A 306 45.66 -7.70 -6.22
N ILE A 307 44.34 -7.84 -6.19
CA ILE A 307 43.62 -8.96 -5.59
C ILE A 307 42.67 -9.56 -6.63
N ASN A 308 42.89 -10.80 -7.02
CA ASN A 308 41.99 -11.53 -7.91
C ASN A 308 40.88 -12.27 -7.11
N GLN A 309 39.68 -12.40 -7.69
CA GLN A 309 38.59 -13.28 -7.23
C GLN A 309 37.71 -13.72 -8.42
N GLU A 310 36.86 -14.72 -8.21
CA GLU A 310 35.73 -15.01 -9.09
C GLU A 310 34.65 -13.92 -8.96
N ASN A 311 33.92 -13.63 -10.04
CA ASN A 311 32.92 -12.55 -10.09
C ASN A 311 31.82 -12.74 -9.04
N GLN A 312 31.80 -11.86 -8.04
CA GLN A 312 30.84 -11.82 -6.93
C GLN A 312 30.22 -10.42 -6.74
N GLY A 313 30.49 -9.50 -7.66
CA GLY A 313 29.99 -8.13 -7.64
C GLY A 313 30.84 -7.17 -6.79
N ALA A 314 30.85 -5.90 -7.21
CA ALA A 314 31.67 -4.84 -6.64
C ALA A 314 31.51 -4.63 -5.12
N GLY A 315 30.39 -5.04 -4.51
CA GLY A 315 30.25 -5.06 -3.05
C GLY A 315 31.22 -6.02 -2.36
N VAL A 316 31.33 -7.25 -2.87
CA VAL A 316 32.27 -8.27 -2.37
C VAL A 316 33.70 -7.86 -2.68
N ALA A 317 33.98 -7.36 -3.88
CA ALA A 317 35.30 -6.86 -4.26
C ALA A 317 35.78 -5.73 -3.32
N ARG A 318 34.95 -4.71 -3.06
CA ARG A 318 35.27 -3.63 -2.10
C ARG A 318 35.43 -4.16 -0.67
N ASN A 319 34.62 -5.13 -0.24
CA ASN A 319 34.78 -5.82 1.05
C ASN A 319 36.07 -6.66 1.14
N LYS A 320 36.62 -7.15 0.02
CA LYS A 320 37.91 -7.86 -0.02
C LYS A 320 39.09 -6.90 0.09
N GLY A 321 39.05 -5.76 -0.60
CA GLY A 321 40.02 -4.68 -0.42
C GLY A 321 40.04 -4.11 1.02
N LEU A 322 38.86 -3.92 1.61
CA LEU A 322 38.68 -3.45 3.00
C LEU A 322 39.36 -4.32 4.07
N LYS A 323 39.78 -5.55 3.75
CA LYS A 323 40.48 -6.44 4.69
C LYS A 323 41.99 -6.19 4.77
N ILE A 324 42.57 -5.40 3.85
CA ILE A 324 44.03 -5.17 3.79
C ILE A 324 44.44 -3.69 3.87
N VAL A 325 43.49 -2.77 4.10
CA VAL A 325 43.76 -1.33 4.19
C VAL A 325 44.64 -0.96 5.39
N LYS A 326 45.54 -0.01 5.16
CA LYS A 326 46.55 0.50 6.11
C LYS A 326 46.51 2.03 6.20
N GLY A 327 45.90 2.71 5.23
CA GLY A 327 45.88 4.17 5.16
C GLY A 327 45.07 4.83 6.28
N GLU A 328 45.47 6.02 6.74
CA GLU A 328 44.71 6.79 7.75
C GLU A 328 43.26 7.04 7.31
N TYR A 329 43.09 7.35 6.02
CA TYR A 329 41.80 7.47 5.34
C TYR A 329 41.64 6.43 4.22
N LEU A 330 40.39 6.31 3.77
CA LEU A 330 39.92 5.39 2.75
C LEU A 330 39.07 6.15 1.72
N SER A 331 39.42 5.97 0.46
CA SER A 331 38.64 6.37 -0.71
C SER A 331 38.25 5.14 -1.53
N PHE A 332 37.19 5.27 -2.32
CA PHE A 332 36.83 4.32 -3.37
C PHE A 332 36.86 5.04 -4.71
N LEU A 333 37.10 4.31 -5.79
CA LEU A 333 36.91 4.78 -7.16
C LEU A 333 36.35 3.61 -7.97
N ASP A 334 35.28 3.83 -8.73
CA ASP A 334 34.75 2.83 -9.66
C ASP A 334 35.56 2.93 -10.96
N ALA A 335 35.90 1.79 -11.58
CA ALA A 335 37.01 1.68 -12.53
C ALA A 335 36.78 2.29 -13.93
N ASP A 336 35.59 2.81 -14.18
CA ASP A 336 35.20 3.63 -15.33
C ASP A 336 35.33 5.15 -15.08
N ASP A 337 35.43 5.58 -13.83
CA ASP A 337 35.56 6.99 -13.41
C ASP A 337 37.03 7.41 -13.19
N PHE A 338 37.27 8.71 -12.94
CA PHE A 338 38.61 9.23 -12.63
C PHE A 338 38.63 10.44 -11.68
N PHE A 339 39.76 10.68 -11.01
CA PHE A 339 39.96 11.78 -10.04
C PHE A 339 40.69 13.00 -10.64
N GLU A 340 40.44 14.18 -10.05
CA GLU A 340 41.30 15.37 -10.22
C GLU A 340 42.71 15.12 -9.65
N LEU A 341 43.77 15.66 -10.28
CA LEU A 341 45.17 15.35 -9.94
C LEU A 341 45.59 15.69 -8.51
N ASP A 342 44.94 16.65 -7.86
CA ASP A 342 45.22 17.06 -6.47
C ASP A 342 44.11 16.65 -5.47
N MET A 343 43.18 15.79 -5.91
CA MET A 343 42.02 15.33 -5.15
C MET A 343 42.42 14.74 -3.79
N LEU A 344 43.29 13.73 -3.78
CA LEU A 344 43.65 13.01 -2.55
C LEU A 344 44.35 13.94 -1.57
N GLU A 345 45.19 14.85 -2.07
CA GLU A 345 45.90 15.82 -1.23
C GLU A 345 44.96 16.86 -0.62
N LYS A 346 44.04 17.44 -1.42
CA LYS A 346 43.01 18.39 -0.95
C LYS A 346 42.15 17.77 0.12
N VAL A 347 41.54 16.61 -0.16
CA VAL A 347 40.57 16.00 0.75
C VAL A 347 41.26 15.41 1.98
N TYR A 348 42.48 14.86 1.87
CA TYR A 348 43.26 14.46 3.04
C TYR A 348 43.58 15.66 3.95
N LYS A 349 44.12 16.76 3.39
CA LYS A 349 44.44 17.97 4.18
C LYS A 349 43.19 18.55 4.84
N PHE A 350 42.06 18.58 4.14
CA PHE A 350 40.77 19.01 4.69
C PHE A 350 40.27 18.09 5.81
N SER A 351 40.38 16.77 5.63
CA SER A 351 39.85 15.78 6.58
C SER A 351 40.70 15.66 7.83
N SER A 352 42.03 15.60 7.70
CA SER A 352 42.98 15.54 8.80
C SER A 352 42.93 16.82 9.65
N LYS A 353 42.99 18.02 9.03
CA LYS A 353 42.89 19.31 9.72
C LYS A 353 41.60 19.47 10.54
N ASN A 354 40.49 18.94 10.04
CA ASN A 354 39.19 19.01 10.72
C ASN A 354 38.87 17.74 11.53
N SER A 355 39.76 16.74 11.54
CA SER A 355 39.57 15.42 12.16
C SER A 355 38.20 14.82 11.83
N LEU A 356 37.90 14.66 10.54
CA LEU A 356 36.60 14.17 10.06
C LEU A 356 36.51 12.65 10.09
N ASP A 357 35.31 12.13 10.34
CA ASP A 357 34.98 10.72 10.09
C ASP A 357 34.62 10.52 8.61
N ILE A 358 33.98 11.54 8.00
CA ILE A 358 33.58 11.58 6.58
C ILE A 358 33.76 13.00 6.03
N ALA A 359 34.51 13.14 4.94
CA ALA A 359 34.43 14.30 4.05
C ALA A 359 33.60 13.94 2.81
N VAL A 360 32.70 14.83 2.39
CA VAL A 360 31.93 14.73 1.15
C VAL A 360 32.35 15.85 0.20
N TYR A 361 32.49 15.56 -1.10
CA TYR A 361 32.90 16.54 -2.10
C TYR A 361 32.04 16.46 -3.37
N GLY A 362 32.12 17.50 -4.19
CA GLY A 362 31.36 17.63 -5.43
C GLY A 362 31.89 16.76 -6.57
N VAL A 363 31.06 16.63 -7.61
CA VAL A 363 31.26 15.73 -8.75
C VAL A 363 31.10 16.51 -10.06
N ASN A 364 31.87 16.15 -11.07
CA ASN A 364 31.67 16.51 -12.47
C ASN A 364 31.15 15.29 -13.23
N THR A 365 30.31 15.48 -14.25
CA THR A 365 30.02 14.44 -15.25
C THR A 365 30.91 14.65 -16.46
N PHE A 366 31.53 13.58 -16.95
CA PHE A 366 32.24 13.55 -18.22
C PHE A 366 31.40 12.76 -19.23
N ASN A 367 30.98 13.39 -20.33
CA ASN A 367 30.31 12.68 -21.42
C ASN A 367 31.35 12.00 -22.32
N ASP A 368 31.31 10.68 -22.38
CA ASP A 368 32.33 9.88 -23.07
C ASP A 368 32.37 10.08 -24.60
N LYS A 369 31.23 10.48 -25.19
CA LYS A 369 31.06 10.67 -26.65
C LYS A 369 31.43 12.07 -27.14
N THR A 370 31.36 13.07 -26.26
CA THR A 370 31.62 14.49 -26.61
C THR A 370 32.80 15.10 -25.86
N SER A 371 33.38 14.35 -24.92
CA SER A 371 34.37 14.83 -23.93
C SER A 371 33.90 16.05 -23.11
N GLU A 372 32.58 16.31 -23.06
CA GLU A 372 32.04 17.48 -22.38
C GLU A 372 32.00 17.29 -20.86
N ILE A 373 32.64 18.23 -20.14
CA ILE A 373 32.61 18.31 -18.68
C ILE A 373 31.46 19.20 -18.22
N LYS A 374 30.52 18.62 -17.48
CA LYS A 374 29.38 19.32 -16.85
C LYS A 374 29.43 19.19 -15.32
N LYS A 375 28.97 20.23 -14.60
CA LYS A 375 28.90 20.19 -13.13
C LYS A 375 27.70 19.34 -12.69
N HIS A 376 27.93 18.18 -12.08
CA HIS A 376 26.85 17.33 -11.60
C HIS A 376 26.04 18.04 -10.50
N ARG A 377 24.73 18.22 -10.69
CA ARG A 377 23.87 18.77 -9.65
C ARG A 377 23.64 17.70 -8.58
N LEU A 378 24.01 18.00 -7.34
CA LEU A 378 23.59 17.16 -6.20
C LEU A 378 22.05 17.08 -6.22
N ARG A 379 21.51 15.87 -6.04
CA ARG A 379 20.09 15.52 -6.30
C ARG A 379 19.08 16.26 -5.40
N TYR A 380 19.57 16.97 -4.38
CA TYR A 380 18.78 17.56 -3.31
C TYR A 380 19.31 18.97 -2.96
N PRO A 381 18.46 19.89 -2.48
CA PRO A 381 18.83 21.30 -2.31
C PRO A 381 19.81 21.54 -1.16
N LYS A 382 20.71 22.53 -1.31
CA LYS A 382 21.70 22.91 -0.26
C LYS A 382 21.04 23.31 1.07
N GLU A 383 19.76 23.66 1.10
CA GLU A 383 18.99 23.98 2.32
C GLU A 383 18.76 22.79 3.27
N TYR A 384 18.96 21.54 2.82
CA TYR A 384 18.87 20.35 3.68
C TYR A 384 20.15 20.11 4.51
N LEU A 385 21.24 20.83 4.24
CA LEU A 385 22.46 20.77 5.04
C LEU A 385 22.33 21.58 6.34
N PRO A 386 22.91 21.11 7.46
CA PRO A 386 23.06 21.92 8.66
C PRO A 386 23.78 23.25 8.39
N LYS A 387 23.41 24.32 9.13
CA LYS A 387 24.14 25.61 9.13
C LYS A 387 25.52 25.55 9.81
N LYS A 388 26.04 24.35 10.07
CA LYS A 388 27.33 24.10 10.74
C LYS A 388 28.30 23.53 9.72
N ASN A 389 29.56 23.97 9.73
CA ASN A 389 30.58 23.43 8.82
C ASN A 389 30.94 21.97 9.15
N ILE A 390 30.85 21.57 10.43
CA ILE A 390 31.03 20.17 10.86
C ILE A 390 29.77 19.76 11.64
N PHE A 391 29.22 18.61 11.28
CA PHE A 391 27.89 18.15 11.74
C PHE A 391 27.82 16.61 11.80
N ASN A 392 26.70 16.08 12.29
CA ASN A 392 26.34 14.66 12.17
C ASN A 392 24.82 14.53 11.91
N TYR A 393 24.31 13.31 11.72
CA TYR A 393 22.90 13.09 11.37
C TYR A 393 21.90 13.76 12.34
N LYS A 394 22.24 13.95 13.61
CA LYS A 394 21.35 14.57 14.62
C LYS A 394 21.12 16.06 14.38
N ASP A 395 21.95 16.71 13.57
CA ASP A 395 21.77 18.11 13.16
C ASP A 395 20.70 18.27 12.06
N PHE A 396 20.34 17.20 11.36
CA PHE A 396 19.42 17.19 10.21
C PHE A 396 18.70 15.83 9.98
N PRO A 397 18.16 15.16 11.03
CA PRO A 397 17.80 13.74 10.97
C PRO A 397 16.65 13.43 10.01
N LYS A 398 15.84 14.44 9.66
CA LYS A 398 14.80 14.38 8.63
C LYS A 398 15.34 14.21 7.20
N TYR A 399 16.57 14.64 6.93
CA TYR A 399 17.11 14.69 5.57
C TYR A 399 18.38 13.85 5.37
N VAL A 400 18.89 13.14 6.39
CA VAL A 400 20.19 12.44 6.33
C VAL A 400 20.39 11.53 5.09
N PHE A 401 19.37 10.77 4.69
CA PHE A 401 19.41 9.91 3.50
C PHE A 401 18.92 10.63 2.22
N ASN A 402 18.46 11.87 2.35
CA ASN A 402 17.97 12.73 1.27
C ASN A 402 18.83 13.99 1.08
N THR A 403 20.05 14.03 1.61
CA THR A 403 21.02 15.12 1.37
C THR A 403 22.16 14.67 0.46
N PHE A 404 22.58 13.41 0.58
CA PHE A 404 23.73 12.85 -0.14
C PHE A 404 23.31 11.68 -1.05
N GLN A 405 24.14 11.42 -2.08
CA GLN A 405 24.05 10.21 -2.89
C GLN A 405 24.69 9.04 -2.13
N ASN A 406 24.25 7.81 -2.42
CA ASN A 406 24.76 6.60 -1.78
C ASN A 406 26.20 6.25 -2.22
N TRP A 407 26.66 6.80 -3.35
CA TRP A 407 28.00 6.63 -3.93
C TRP A 407 29.12 6.74 -2.88
N THR A 408 30.08 5.82 -2.89
CA THR A 408 31.22 5.86 -1.96
C THR A 408 32.40 6.66 -2.51
N TRP A 409 32.55 6.76 -3.83
CA TRP A 409 33.65 7.46 -4.51
C TRP A 409 33.57 9.00 -4.45
N ASN A 410 32.47 9.59 -3.99
CA ASN A 410 32.38 11.05 -3.74
C ASN A 410 32.65 11.43 -2.26
N LYS A 411 33.25 10.52 -1.50
CA LYS A 411 33.50 10.64 -0.06
C LYS A 411 34.90 10.14 0.31
N LEU A 412 35.49 10.72 1.35
CA LEU A 412 36.69 10.20 2.00
C LEU A 412 36.31 9.83 3.43
N PHE A 413 36.57 8.59 3.82
CA PHE A 413 36.21 8.04 5.11
C PHE A 413 37.47 7.86 5.98
N LYS A 414 37.38 8.08 7.28
CA LYS A 414 38.47 7.71 8.19
C LYS A 414 38.49 6.18 8.36
N THR A 415 39.64 5.55 8.11
CA THR A 415 39.74 4.07 8.04
C THR A 415 39.39 3.42 9.38
N SER A 416 39.93 3.95 10.49
CA SER A 416 39.64 3.40 11.82
C SER A 416 38.14 3.44 12.14
N PHE A 417 37.46 4.54 11.83
CA PHE A 417 36.01 4.71 12.01
C PHE A 417 35.18 3.65 11.25
N ILE A 418 35.56 3.32 10.01
CA ILE A 418 34.88 2.29 9.20
C ILE A 418 35.04 0.90 9.83
N LEU A 419 36.26 0.56 10.27
CA LEU A 419 36.57 -0.73 10.88
C LEU A 419 35.96 -0.88 12.29
N GLU A 420 36.10 0.14 13.15
CA GLU A 420 35.54 0.21 14.51
C GLU A 420 34.00 0.03 14.53
N ASN A 421 33.30 0.47 13.47
CA ASN A 421 31.84 0.38 13.37
C ASN A 421 31.36 -0.80 12.50
N ASN A 422 32.28 -1.67 12.04
CA ASN A 422 32.01 -2.79 11.13
C ASN A 422 31.13 -2.38 9.91
N ILE A 423 31.53 -1.30 9.24
CA ILE A 423 30.80 -0.77 8.08
C ILE A 423 31.32 -1.48 6.83
N GLN A 424 30.46 -2.29 6.23
CA GLN A 424 30.75 -3.17 5.08
C GLN A 424 29.65 -3.01 4.01
N PHE A 425 30.00 -3.28 2.75
CA PHE A 425 29.05 -3.36 1.64
C PHE A 425 28.21 -4.62 1.76
N GLN A 426 27.03 -4.63 1.15
CA GLN A 426 26.26 -5.86 0.99
C GLN A 426 26.75 -6.68 -0.21
N GLU A 427 26.54 -7.99 -0.11
CA GLU A 427 26.80 -8.98 -1.17
C GLU A 427 25.62 -8.96 -2.16
N LEU A 428 25.45 -7.82 -2.84
CA LEU A 428 24.40 -7.52 -3.81
C LEU A 428 25.03 -6.98 -5.11
N PHE A 429 24.48 -7.34 -6.26
CA PHE A 429 24.99 -6.91 -7.57
C PHE A 429 24.58 -5.47 -7.90
N ARG A 430 23.47 -4.99 -7.35
CA ARG A 430 23.02 -3.59 -7.42
C ARG A 430 22.85 -3.01 -6.01
N THR A 431 22.96 -1.69 -5.87
CA THR A 431 22.65 -0.95 -4.61
C THR A 431 23.46 -1.38 -3.36
N ASN A 432 24.59 -2.09 -3.51
CA ASN A 432 25.47 -2.51 -2.40
C ASN A 432 26.11 -1.34 -1.62
N ASP A 433 26.15 -0.15 -2.22
CA ASP A 433 26.64 1.12 -1.66
C ASP A 433 25.70 1.72 -0.60
N LEU A 434 24.39 1.48 -0.72
CA LEU A 434 23.36 2.08 0.11
C LEU A 434 23.57 1.79 1.59
N LEU A 435 23.71 0.52 1.98
CA LEU A 435 23.87 0.19 3.40
C LEU A 435 25.20 0.69 3.95
N PHE A 436 26.28 0.63 3.19
CA PHE A 436 27.60 1.15 3.58
C PHE A 436 27.51 2.65 3.91
N THR A 437 27.04 3.46 2.94
CA THR A 437 26.98 4.92 3.08
C THR A 437 25.93 5.35 4.11
N CYS A 438 24.75 4.73 4.15
CA CYS A 438 23.73 5.07 5.14
C CYS A 438 24.13 4.68 6.58
N LYS A 439 24.84 3.55 6.78
CA LYS A 439 25.47 3.22 8.08
C LYS A 439 26.51 4.27 8.47
N ALA A 440 27.42 4.61 7.55
CA ALA A 440 28.47 5.60 7.81
C ALA A 440 27.89 6.97 8.21
N LEU A 441 26.88 7.47 7.49
CA LEU A 441 26.24 8.76 7.77
C LEU A 441 25.59 8.85 9.16
N VAL A 442 25.08 7.75 9.73
CA VAL A 442 24.48 7.76 11.09
C VAL A 442 25.43 7.35 12.21
N LYS A 443 26.56 6.69 11.91
CA LYS A 443 27.62 6.41 12.88
C LYS A 443 28.62 7.55 13.04
N ALA A 444 28.85 8.33 11.97
CA ALA A 444 29.79 9.45 11.98
C ALA A 444 29.39 10.57 12.95
N LYS A 445 30.38 11.10 13.67
CA LYS A 445 30.26 12.22 14.62
C LYS A 445 30.69 13.54 13.99
N ARG A 446 31.57 13.49 12.97
CA ARG A 446 32.20 14.62 12.29
C ARG A 446 32.15 14.45 10.77
N ILE A 447 31.06 14.89 10.17
CA ILE A 447 30.85 15.00 8.73
C ILE A 447 31.11 16.45 8.31
N SER A 448 31.72 16.68 7.15
CA SER A 448 31.80 18.01 6.52
C SER A 448 31.73 17.91 4.99
N VAL A 449 31.43 19.03 4.33
CA VAL A 449 31.32 19.13 2.87
C VAL A 449 32.35 20.13 2.33
N LEU A 450 33.10 19.71 1.33
CA LEU A 450 33.99 20.54 0.52
C LEU A 450 33.25 20.90 -0.79
N ASP A 451 33.21 22.18 -1.18
CA ASP A 451 32.43 22.63 -2.35
C ASP A 451 33.20 22.47 -3.69
N ASP A 452 34.48 22.10 -3.62
CA ASP A 452 35.29 21.61 -4.73
C ASP A 452 34.65 20.41 -5.45
N ARG A 453 35.04 20.20 -6.72
CA ARG A 453 34.61 19.07 -7.55
C ARG A 453 35.84 18.32 -8.00
N LEU A 454 35.96 17.07 -7.54
CA LEU A 454 37.25 16.36 -7.55
C LEU A 454 37.18 14.96 -8.17
N VAL A 455 36.03 14.56 -8.69
CA VAL A 455 35.78 13.28 -9.36
C VAL A 455 34.95 13.50 -10.62
N TYR A 456 35.29 12.76 -11.67
CA TYR A 456 34.60 12.72 -12.95
C TYR A 456 33.83 11.41 -13.09
N TYR A 457 32.50 11.52 -13.03
CA TYR A 457 31.56 10.43 -13.27
C TYR A 457 31.28 10.30 -14.79
N ARG A 458 31.60 9.16 -15.40
CA ARG A 458 31.48 8.93 -16.84
C ARG A 458 30.03 8.59 -17.22
N ILE A 459 29.50 9.31 -18.21
CA ILE A 459 28.13 9.12 -18.71
C ILE A 459 28.09 8.85 -20.22
N GLU A 460 27.00 8.20 -20.67
CA GLU A 460 26.68 7.84 -22.05
C GLU A 460 27.62 6.80 -22.73
N HIS A 461 28.49 6.14 -21.95
CA HIS A 461 29.32 5.02 -22.39
C HIS A 461 28.52 3.70 -22.53
N GLU A 462 29.06 2.70 -23.23
CA GLU A 462 28.33 1.46 -23.63
C GLU A 462 28.04 0.50 -22.46
N SER A 463 29.00 0.34 -21.54
CA SER A 463 29.02 -0.63 -20.43
C SER A 463 28.20 -0.25 -19.20
N HIS A 464 27.22 0.66 -19.31
CA HIS A 464 26.60 1.27 -18.14
C HIS A 464 25.77 0.27 -17.32
N CYS A 465 26.13 0.09 -16.04
CA CYS A 465 25.60 -0.97 -15.15
C CYS A 465 24.07 -0.96 -14.96
N GLN A 466 23.43 0.19 -15.18
CA GLN A 466 21.98 0.37 -15.06
C GLN A 466 21.19 -0.45 -16.10
N ASN A 467 21.82 -0.79 -17.24
CA ASN A 467 21.19 -1.55 -18.33
C ASN A 467 20.68 -2.94 -17.87
N THR A 468 21.27 -3.51 -16.82
CA THR A 468 20.93 -4.85 -16.31
C THR A 468 20.15 -4.83 -14.98
N ASN A 469 19.59 -3.68 -14.57
CA ASN A 469 18.72 -3.58 -13.38
C ASN A 469 17.55 -4.59 -13.38
N HIS A 470 17.13 -5.07 -14.55
CA HIS A 470 16.08 -6.07 -14.73
C HIS A 470 16.47 -7.49 -14.26
N GLU A 471 17.76 -7.79 -14.10
CA GLU A 471 18.27 -9.04 -13.53
C GLU A 471 18.14 -9.05 -11.99
N HIS A 472 18.27 -7.87 -11.36
CA HIS A 472 18.34 -7.70 -9.91
C HIS A 472 17.28 -6.70 -9.37
N PRO A 473 15.98 -6.86 -9.70
CA PRO A 473 14.95 -5.86 -9.39
C PRO A 473 14.66 -5.66 -7.89
N PHE A 474 15.13 -6.57 -7.02
CA PHE A 474 14.89 -6.55 -5.57
C PHE A 474 16.09 -6.11 -4.73
N ASP A 475 17.29 -5.94 -5.31
CA ASP A 475 18.51 -5.61 -4.55
C ASP A 475 18.35 -4.30 -3.75
N PHE A 476 17.74 -3.27 -4.36
CA PHE A 476 17.46 -2.00 -3.66
C PHE A 476 16.51 -2.19 -2.46
N TYR A 477 15.55 -3.11 -2.56
CA TYR A 477 14.61 -3.42 -1.50
C TYR A 477 15.32 -4.15 -0.36
N HIS A 478 16.12 -5.16 -0.66
CA HIS A 478 16.94 -5.88 0.33
C HIS A 478 17.92 -4.93 1.04
N ALA A 479 18.51 -3.96 0.32
CA ALA A 479 19.34 -2.93 0.92
C ALA A 479 18.56 -1.98 1.85
N MET A 480 17.36 -1.55 1.45
CA MET A 480 16.50 -0.71 2.29
C MET A 480 15.96 -1.44 3.53
N ILE A 481 15.66 -2.73 3.45
CA ILE A 481 15.28 -3.54 4.61
C ILE A 481 16.47 -3.76 5.55
N ALA A 482 17.67 -4.06 5.02
CA ALA A 482 18.87 -4.17 5.84
C ALA A 482 19.20 -2.86 6.57
N LEU A 483 18.99 -1.70 5.92
CA LEU A 483 19.11 -0.39 6.54
C LEU A 483 18.04 -0.18 7.62
N LYS A 484 16.77 -0.54 7.36
CA LYS A 484 15.68 -0.41 8.34
C LYS A 484 15.96 -1.23 9.60
N SER A 485 16.37 -2.48 9.47
CA SER A 485 16.70 -3.35 10.61
C SER A 485 17.84 -2.75 11.44
N PHE A 486 18.97 -2.40 10.80
CA PHE A 486 20.10 -1.75 11.47
C PHE A 486 19.68 -0.47 12.22
N LEU A 487 18.85 0.39 11.62
CA LEU A 487 18.37 1.61 12.28
C LEU A 487 17.43 1.31 13.47
N ILE A 488 16.69 0.20 13.45
CA ILE A 488 15.85 -0.24 14.57
C ILE A 488 16.72 -0.80 15.70
N ASP A 489 17.69 -1.66 15.39
CA ASP A 489 18.61 -2.28 16.36
C ASP A 489 19.46 -1.23 17.09
N GLU A 490 19.96 -0.24 16.36
CA GLU A 490 20.68 0.94 16.91
C GLU A 490 19.77 1.95 17.64
N LYS A 491 18.44 1.72 17.63
CA LYS A 491 17.41 2.62 18.19
C LYS A 491 17.39 4.03 17.55
N ILE A 492 17.90 4.16 16.32
CA ILE A 492 17.97 5.42 15.55
C ILE A 492 16.70 5.65 14.73
N PHE A 493 16.01 4.60 14.29
CA PHE A 493 14.95 4.64 13.27
C PHE A 493 13.89 5.73 13.50
N GLN A 494 13.38 5.89 14.72
CA GLN A 494 12.34 6.88 15.03
C GLN A 494 12.77 8.33 14.75
N ASN A 495 14.07 8.64 14.89
CA ASN A 495 14.59 9.98 14.62
C ASN A 495 14.71 10.27 13.12
N VAL A 496 14.99 9.24 12.32
CA VAL A 496 15.28 9.34 10.88
C VAL A 496 14.17 8.78 9.97
N GLU A 497 13.03 8.36 10.54
CA GLU A 497 11.95 7.70 9.81
C GLU A 497 11.49 8.50 8.60
N GLN A 498 11.34 9.83 8.75
CA GLN A 498 10.90 10.69 7.65
C GLN A 498 11.92 10.69 6.50
N SER A 499 13.22 10.64 6.80
CA SER A 499 14.27 10.52 5.78
C SER A 499 14.24 9.15 5.12
N PHE A 500 14.14 8.09 5.93
CA PHE A 500 14.10 6.70 5.46
C PHE A 500 12.93 6.47 4.50
N VAL A 501 11.71 6.89 4.86
CA VAL A 501 10.50 6.74 4.05
C VAL A 501 10.60 7.52 2.74
N ASN A 502 11.16 8.74 2.75
CA ASN A 502 11.35 9.53 1.52
C ASN A 502 12.43 8.92 0.61
N HIS A 503 13.50 8.36 1.18
CA HIS A 503 14.50 7.60 0.43
C HIS A 503 13.89 6.31 -0.16
N ALA A 504 13.07 5.59 0.61
CA ALA A 504 12.38 4.38 0.19
C ALA A 504 11.39 4.64 -0.95
N THR A 505 10.55 5.67 -0.81
CA THR A 505 9.60 6.13 -1.84
C THR A 505 10.32 6.47 -3.14
N SER A 506 11.43 7.21 -3.04
CA SER A 506 12.26 7.57 -4.20
C SER A 506 12.94 6.34 -4.83
N GLY A 507 13.41 5.40 -4.01
CA GLY A 507 14.05 4.16 -4.44
C GLY A 507 13.10 3.22 -5.18
N CYS A 508 11.90 2.99 -4.65
CA CYS A 508 10.88 2.14 -5.27
C CYS A 508 10.54 2.64 -6.69
N LEU A 509 10.26 3.93 -6.84
CA LEU A 509 9.89 4.52 -8.13
C LEU A 509 11.06 4.62 -9.10
N TYR A 510 12.27 4.90 -8.61
CA TYR A 510 13.46 4.90 -9.46
C TYR A 510 13.72 3.50 -10.05
N ASN A 511 13.74 2.47 -9.20
CA ASN A 511 14.01 1.10 -9.65
C ASN A 511 12.91 0.62 -10.59
N LEU A 512 11.64 0.76 -10.23
CA LEU A 512 10.49 0.38 -11.07
C LEU A 512 10.49 1.09 -12.44
N LYS A 513 10.91 2.36 -12.52
CA LYS A 513 11.07 3.11 -13.79
C LYS A 513 12.34 2.75 -14.60
N SER A 514 13.29 2.02 -14.00
CA SER A 514 14.55 1.61 -14.63
C SER A 514 14.55 0.18 -15.19
N LEU A 515 13.44 -0.56 -15.01
CA LEU A 515 13.31 -1.94 -15.49
C LEU A 515 12.99 -1.94 -16.98
N SER A 516 13.85 -2.60 -17.77
CA SER A 516 13.74 -2.70 -19.23
C SER A 516 12.86 -3.85 -19.72
N THR A 517 12.40 -4.74 -18.83
CA THR A 517 11.58 -5.90 -19.19
C THR A 517 10.23 -5.89 -18.46
N GLN A 518 9.14 -6.17 -19.19
CA GLN A 518 7.79 -6.24 -18.63
C GLN A 518 7.71 -7.25 -17.47
N GLU A 519 8.36 -8.41 -17.58
CA GLU A 519 8.33 -9.44 -16.54
C GLU A 519 8.95 -8.97 -15.21
N SER A 520 10.08 -8.24 -15.25
CA SER A 520 10.68 -7.69 -14.03
C SER A 520 9.84 -6.55 -13.45
N TYR A 521 9.25 -5.71 -14.30
CA TYR A 521 8.31 -4.66 -13.89
C TYR A 521 7.08 -5.24 -13.19
N GLU A 522 6.44 -6.28 -13.75
CA GLU A 522 5.28 -6.94 -13.16
C GLU A 522 5.62 -7.56 -11.79
N LYS A 523 6.77 -8.26 -11.68
CA LYS A 523 7.25 -8.83 -10.42
C LYS A 523 7.45 -7.75 -9.35
N LEU A 524 8.13 -6.65 -9.67
CA LEU A 524 8.40 -5.59 -8.70
C LEU A 524 7.14 -4.79 -8.35
N TYR A 525 6.26 -4.48 -9.31
CA TYR A 525 5.01 -3.76 -9.04
C TYR A 525 4.14 -4.56 -8.06
N ASN A 526 3.87 -5.83 -8.37
CA ASN A 526 2.98 -6.65 -7.55
C ASN A 526 3.55 -6.83 -6.15
N PHE A 527 4.86 -7.13 -6.03
CA PHE A 527 5.55 -7.16 -4.74
C PHE A 527 5.40 -5.86 -3.94
N LEU A 528 5.55 -4.69 -4.58
CA LEU A 528 5.38 -3.39 -3.92
C LEU A 528 3.92 -3.14 -3.48
N HIS A 529 2.94 -3.53 -4.30
CA HIS A 529 1.50 -3.47 -4.00
C HIS A 529 1.14 -4.35 -2.80
N ASP A 530 1.51 -5.63 -2.85
CA ASP A 530 1.09 -6.66 -1.91
C ASP A 530 1.74 -6.48 -0.52
N GLU A 531 3.03 -6.14 -0.46
CA GLU A 531 3.72 -5.98 0.83
C GLU A 531 4.87 -4.94 0.88
N GLY A 532 5.63 -4.74 -0.19
CA GLY A 532 6.90 -4.00 -0.15
C GLY A 532 6.77 -2.55 0.36
N ILE A 533 5.71 -1.83 -0.03
CA ILE A 533 5.44 -0.45 0.44
C ILE A 533 5.17 -0.42 1.95
N SER A 534 4.48 -1.43 2.47
CA SER A 534 4.16 -1.59 3.90
C SER A 534 5.39 -2.01 4.71
N GLN A 535 6.16 -2.98 4.22
CA GLN A 535 7.42 -3.38 4.83
C GLN A 535 8.45 -2.24 4.90
N LEU A 536 8.38 -1.25 4.00
CA LEU A 536 9.19 -0.02 4.01
C LEU A 536 8.64 1.13 4.87
N SER A 537 7.59 0.93 5.68
CA SER A 537 6.93 1.98 6.49
C SER A 537 6.37 3.16 5.70
N ILE A 538 6.15 3.03 4.38
CA ILE A 538 5.62 4.12 3.55
C ILE A 538 4.09 4.22 3.72
N SER A 539 3.43 3.09 3.92
CA SER A 539 1.99 2.96 4.11
C SER A 539 1.40 3.90 5.16
N GLY A 540 0.26 4.50 4.83
CA GLY A 540 -0.55 5.32 5.76
C GLY A 540 0.06 6.66 6.20
N LYS A 541 1.22 7.08 5.66
CA LYS A 541 1.81 8.41 5.96
C LYS A 541 0.99 9.54 5.30
N PRO A 542 0.81 10.69 5.96
CA PRO A 542 0.08 11.82 5.39
C PRO A 542 0.91 12.50 4.28
N ASP A 543 0.25 13.29 3.43
CA ASP A 543 0.84 13.85 2.20
C ASP A 543 1.98 14.85 2.48
N ASP A 544 1.95 15.55 3.62
CA ASP A 544 2.97 16.48 4.10
C ASP A 544 4.20 15.78 4.73
N TYR A 545 4.17 14.46 4.86
CA TYR A 545 5.31 13.65 5.28
C TYR A 545 6.38 13.53 4.17
N PHE A 546 6.00 13.76 2.91
CA PHE A 546 6.82 13.51 1.72
C PHE A 546 7.42 14.78 1.11
N TYR A 547 8.65 14.67 0.57
CA TYR A 547 9.41 15.78 -0.01
C TYR A 547 9.18 15.97 -1.52
N SER A 548 8.63 14.97 -2.20
CA SER A 548 8.24 15.02 -3.62
C SER A 548 6.85 14.43 -3.82
N ARG A 549 6.10 14.96 -4.79
CA ARG A 549 4.79 14.42 -5.22
C ARG A 549 4.86 13.01 -5.80
N ASP A 550 6.05 12.48 -6.03
CA ASP A 550 6.31 11.08 -6.35
C ASP A 550 5.53 10.11 -5.45
N PHE A 551 5.27 10.45 -4.17
CA PHE A 551 4.46 9.63 -3.27
C PHE A 551 3.06 9.27 -3.82
N LEU A 552 2.50 10.07 -4.72
CA LEU A 552 1.18 9.82 -5.32
C LEU A 552 1.18 8.53 -6.15
N GLU A 553 2.26 8.24 -6.89
CA GLU A 553 2.41 6.98 -7.62
C GLU A 553 2.61 5.80 -6.66
N ILE A 554 3.32 5.98 -5.56
CA ILE A 554 3.44 4.92 -4.54
C ILE A 554 2.09 4.66 -3.83
N LYS A 555 1.29 5.69 -3.55
CA LYS A 555 -0.08 5.52 -3.03
C LYS A 555 -1.04 4.92 -4.08
N LYS A 556 -0.77 5.08 -5.38
CA LYS A 556 -1.47 4.38 -6.45
C LYS A 556 -1.09 2.89 -6.47
N ILE A 557 0.20 2.57 -6.43
CA ILE A 557 0.71 1.18 -6.36
C ILE A 557 0.19 0.50 -5.09
N GLU A 558 0.21 1.14 -3.92
CA GLU A 558 -0.36 0.61 -2.67
C GLU A 558 -1.85 0.31 -2.78
N LYS A 559 -2.61 1.14 -3.52
CA LYS A 559 -4.07 1.07 -3.55
C LYS A 559 -4.63 0.13 -4.62
N TYR A 560 -3.90 -0.12 -5.71
CA TYR A 560 -4.42 -0.85 -6.87
C TYR A 560 -3.42 -1.87 -7.42
N PRO A 561 -3.86 -3.13 -7.67
CA PRO A 561 -3.03 -4.15 -8.28
C PRO A 561 -2.70 -3.78 -9.73
N LEU A 562 -1.67 -4.39 -10.30
CA LEU A 562 -1.29 -4.13 -11.68
C LEU A 562 -2.39 -4.62 -12.64
N LEU A 563 -2.91 -3.71 -13.45
CA LEU A 563 -3.79 -4.07 -14.56
C LEU A 563 -2.98 -4.84 -15.61
N LYS A 564 -3.18 -6.16 -15.67
CA LYS A 564 -2.65 -6.99 -16.76
C LYS A 564 -3.18 -6.47 -18.11
N PRO A 565 -2.34 -6.39 -19.16
CA PRO A 565 -2.77 -5.97 -20.49
C PRO A 565 -3.97 -6.79 -20.99
N SER A 566 -4.91 -6.13 -21.67
CA SER A 566 -6.15 -6.75 -22.13
C SER A 566 -6.33 -6.63 -23.64
N ASN A 567 -6.47 -7.77 -24.33
CA ASN A 567 -6.83 -7.84 -25.75
C ASN A 567 -8.27 -7.35 -26.05
N LYS A 568 -8.97 -6.77 -25.07
CA LYS A 568 -10.27 -6.11 -25.18
C LYS A 568 -10.22 -4.78 -24.41
N PRO A 569 -10.80 -3.68 -24.94
CA PRO A 569 -10.90 -2.43 -24.19
C PRO A 569 -11.60 -2.60 -22.84
N ARG A 570 -11.09 -1.95 -21.81
CA ARG A 570 -11.73 -1.80 -20.51
C ARG A 570 -12.73 -0.65 -20.53
N VAL A 571 -12.41 0.43 -21.25
CA VAL A 571 -13.30 1.57 -21.48
C VAL A 571 -13.35 1.93 -22.96
N SER A 572 -14.55 2.10 -23.50
CA SER A 572 -14.81 2.76 -24.80
C SER A 572 -15.12 4.23 -24.56
N ILE A 573 -14.35 5.14 -25.16
CA ILE A 573 -14.49 6.59 -24.93
C ILE A 573 -15.13 7.22 -26.17
N ILE A 574 -16.37 7.67 -26.06
CA ILE A 574 -17.14 8.29 -27.15
C ILE A 574 -16.86 9.79 -27.22
N ILE A 575 -16.57 10.29 -28.42
CA ILE A 575 -16.33 11.71 -28.72
C ILE A 575 -17.29 12.16 -29.84
N PRO A 576 -18.44 12.80 -29.52
CA PRO A 576 -19.44 13.24 -30.50
C PRO A 576 -18.96 14.51 -31.21
N THR A 577 -18.42 14.38 -32.42
CA THR A 577 -17.68 15.45 -33.10
C THR A 577 -18.55 16.18 -34.14
N TYR A 578 -18.74 17.49 -33.96
CA TYR A 578 -19.34 18.37 -34.98
C TYR A 578 -18.83 19.80 -34.88
N ASN A 579 -18.17 20.29 -35.94
CA ASN A 579 -17.71 21.68 -36.12
C ASN A 579 -17.03 22.30 -34.88
N VAL A 580 -15.84 21.79 -34.55
CA VAL A 580 -15.14 22.01 -33.27
C VAL A 580 -13.60 22.00 -33.42
N GLU A 581 -13.09 22.34 -34.61
CA GLU A 581 -11.66 22.28 -34.96
C GLU A 581 -10.72 23.02 -33.99
N ASP A 582 -11.15 24.16 -33.44
CA ASP A 582 -10.40 25.00 -32.49
C ASP A 582 -10.01 24.28 -31.19
N TYR A 583 -10.78 23.27 -30.78
CA TYR A 583 -10.66 22.62 -29.46
C TYR A 583 -10.35 21.13 -29.55
N LEU A 584 -10.73 20.47 -30.65
CA LEU A 584 -10.65 19.01 -30.81
C LEU A 584 -9.24 18.43 -30.54
N LYS A 585 -8.17 19.17 -30.86
CA LYS A 585 -6.80 18.74 -30.55
C LYS A 585 -6.49 18.72 -29.04
N GLU A 586 -7.08 19.59 -28.23
CA GLU A 586 -6.92 19.54 -26.76
C GLU A 586 -7.65 18.33 -26.18
N CYS A 587 -8.90 18.10 -26.63
CA CYS A 587 -9.70 16.91 -26.29
C CYS A 587 -8.93 15.61 -26.61
N LEU A 588 -8.57 15.39 -27.88
CA LEU A 588 -7.87 14.17 -28.33
C LEU A 588 -6.55 13.96 -27.58
N ASN A 589 -5.73 15.01 -27.41
CA ASN A 589 -4.49 14.92 -26.63
C ASN A 589 -4.71 14.44 -25.20
N SER A 590 -5.82 14.81 -24.55
CA SER A 590 -6.11 14.36 -23.19
C SER A 590 -6.59 12.91 -23.10
N VAL A 591 -7.16 12.38 -24.18
CA VAL A 591 -7.69 11.00 -24.25
C VAL A 591 -6.59 10.01 -24.69
N VAL A 592 -5.77 10.33 -25.70
CA VAL A 592 -4.67 9.43 -26.12
C VAL A 592 -3.60 9.28 -25.04
N ASN A 593 -3.40 10.31 -24.20
CA ASN A 593 -2.44 10.32 -23.10
C ASN A 593 -3.00 9.81 -21.76
N GLN A 594 -4.15 9.11 -21.76
CA GLN A 594 -4.62 8.42 -20.56
C GLN A 594 -3.61 7.36 -20.08
N THR A 595 -3.52 7.22 -18.77
CA THR A 595 -2.75 6.17 -18.07
C THR A 595 -3.32 4.77 -18.31
N LEU A 596 -4.65 4.64 -18.40
CA LEU A 596 -5.30 3.41 -18.84
C LEU A 596 -5.06 3.20 -20.34
N ARG A 597 -4.27 2.18 -20.69
CA ARG A 597 -3.91 1.89 -22.09
C ARG A 597 -4.90 0.97 -22.80
N ASP A 598 -5.54 0.05 -22.06
CA ASP A 598 -6.64 -0.82 -22.52
C ASP A 598 -7.93 -0.02 -22.79
N ILE A 599 -7.91 0.89 -23.77
CA ILE A 599 -9.05 1.74 -24.16
C ILE A 599 -9.24 1.76 -25.67
N GLU A 600 -10.46 2.03 -26.11
CA GLU A 600 -10.77 2.44 -27.49
C GLU A 600 -11.41 3.82 -27.50
N ILE A 601 -11.21 4.58 -28.58
CA ILE A 601 -11.61 5.98 -28.71
C ILE A 601 -12.50 6.09 -29.94
N ILE A 602 -13.81 6.29 -29.74
CA ILE A 602 -14.84 6.24 -30.79
C ILE A 602 -15.25 7.67 -31.13
N CYS A 603 -14.66 8.20 -32.19
CA CYS A 603 -14.91 9.56 -32.67
C CYS A 603 -16.04 9.54 -33.72
N VAL A 604 -17.24 9.95 -33.31
CA VAL A 604 -18.42 9.97 -34.19
C VAL A 604 -18.58 11.36 -34.80
N ASN A 605 -18.15 11.51 -36.05
CA ASN A 605 -18.29 12.74 -36.84
C ASN A 605 -19.73 12.87 -37.39
N ASP A 606 -20.49 13.84 -36.88
CA ASP A 606 -21.87 14.15 -37.30
C ASP A 606 -21.89 15.11 -38.52
N GLY A 607 -21.11 14.80 -39.54
CA GLY A 607 -21.08 15.56 -40.80
C GLY A 607 -20.43 16.93 -40.68
N SER A 608 -19.30 17.03 -39.95
CA SER A 608 -18.55 18.28 -39.81
C SER A 608 -18.14 18.86 -41.17
N THR A 609 -18.26 20.18 -41.29
CA THR A 609 -17.93 20.98 -42.49
C THR A 609 -16.63 21.78 -42.33
N ASP A 610 -16.01 21.74 -41.15
CA ASP A 610 -14.72 22.33 -40.82
C ASP A 610 -13.58 21.27 -40.87
N ASN A 611 -12.38 21.59 -40.38
CA ASN A 611 -11.25 20.65 -40.37
C ASN A 611 -11.37 19.54 -39.31
N SER A 612 -12.47 19.44 -38.53
CA SER A 612 -12.62 18.42 -37.47
C SER A 612 -12.38 17.01 -37.98
N LEU A 613 -12.92 16.65 -39.16
CA LEU A 613 -12.69 15.33 -39.77
C LEU A 613 -11.23 15.13 -40.21
N SER A 614 -10.53 16.18 -40.62
CA SER A 614 -9.10 16.11 -40.94
C SER A 614 -8.26 15.88 -39.68
N ILE A 615 -8.61 16.55 -38.59
CA ILE A 615 -7.97 16.38 -37.27
C ILE A 615 -8.19 14.96 -36.74
N LEU A 616 -9.41 14.41 -36.86
CA LEU A 616 -9.68 13.02 -36.46
C LEU A 616 -8.77 12.02 -37.20
N LYS A 617 -8.61 12.19 -38.53
CA LYS A 617 -7.72 11.34 -39.34
C LYS A 617 -6.26 11.47 -38.94
N GLU A 618 -5.77 12.70 -38.75
CA GLU A 618 -4.39 12.98 -38.32
C GLU A 618 -4.03 12.30 -36.99
N TYR A 619 -5.01 12.03 -36.11
CA TYR A 619 -4.80 11.28 -34.87
C TYR A 619 -4.96 9.77 -35.05
N ALA A 620 -5.93 9.30 -35.86
CA ALA A 620 -6.09 7.87 -36.15
C ALA A 620 -4.91 7.26 -36.93
N GLU A 621 -4.20 8.06 -37.72
CA GLU A 621 -2.92 7.68 -38.36
C GLU A 621 -1.77 7.49 -37.34
N LYS A 622 -1.94 7.94 -36.09
CA LYS A 622 -0.90 7.94 -35.03
C LYS A 622 -1.25 7.05 -33.83
N ASP A 623 -2.51 6.68 -33.65
CA ASP A 623 -3.01 5.89 -32.52
C ASP A 623 -4.13 4.94 -32.99
N GLU A 624 -3.78 3.66 -33.14
CA GLU A 624 -4.68 2.58 -33.62
C GLU A 624 -5.93 2.36 -32.75
N ARG A 625 -5.97 2.93 -31.54
CA ARG A 625 -7.13 2.87 -30.65
C ARG A 625 -8.27 3.79 -31.11
N ILE A 626 -8.03 4.70 -32.05
CA ILE A 626 -8.99 5.67 -32.55
C ILE A 626 -9.80 5.10 -33.72
N LYS A 627 -11.11 4.98 -33.52
CA LYS A 627 -12.10 4.54 -34.50
C LYS A 627 -12.96 5.73 -34.94
N ILE A 628 -12.89 6.09 -36.22
CA ILE A 628 -13.69 7.19 -36.78
C ILE A 628 -14.96 6.65 -37.43
N ILE A 629 -16.11 7.15 -37.01
CA ILE A 629 -17.41 6.88 -37.65
C ILE A 629 -17.92 8.20 -38.22
N SER A 630 -18.04 8.31 -39.54
CA SER A 630 -18.60 9.51 -40.20
C SER A 630 -19.98 9.23 -40.77
N LYS A 631 -20.93 10.13 -40.51
CA LYS A 631 -22.31 10.08 -41.01
C LYS A 631 -22.81 11.50 -41.34
N PRO A 632 -23.91 11.67 -42.11
CA PRO A 632 -24.55 12.98 -42.31
C PRO A 632 -25.00 13.61 -40.98
N ASN A 633 -25.11 14.94 -40.92
CA ASN A 633 -25.56 15.61 -39.69
C ASN A 633 -26.97 15.16 -39.29
N SER A 634 -27.10 14.75 -38.03
CA SER A 634 -28.30 14.06 -37.51
C SER A 634 -28.65 14.48 -36.07
N GLY A 635 -27.76 15.17 -35.38
CA GLY A 635 -27.97 15.67 -34.02
C GLY A 635 -27.21 14.87 -32.96
N TYR A 636 -27.12 15.46 -31.76
CA TYR A 636 -26.29 14.93 -30.68
C TYR A 636 -26.77 13.56 -30.20
N GLY A 637 -28.07 13.36 -30.01
CA GLY A 637 -28.63 12.10 -29.51
C GLY A 637 -28.29 10.89 -30.38
N HIS A 638 -28.56 10.98 -31.70
CA HIS A 638 -28.20 9.93 -32.65
C HIS A 638 -26.67 9.75 -32.78
N THR A 639 -25.90 10.83 -32.68
CA THR A 639 -24.42 10.75 -32.62
C THR A 639 -23.92 9.97 -31.41
N MET A 640 -24.53 10.17 -30.24
CA MET A 640 -24.22 9.42 -29.02
C MET A 640 -24.65 7.97 -29.12
N ASN A 641 -25.84 7.69 -29.66
CA ASN A 641 -26.34 6.32 -29.81
C ASN A 641 -25.47 5.50 -30.78
N VAL A 642 -25.07 6.06 -31.92
CA VAL A 642 -24.09 5.45 -32.84
C VAL A 642 -22.74 5.17 -32.15
N GLY A 643 -22.30 6.03 -31.22
CA GLY A 643 -21.11 5.78 -30.42
C GLY A 643 -21.29 4.66 -29.38
N ILE A 644 -22.47 4.55 -28.77
CA ILE A 644 -22.84 3.50 -27.81
C ILE A 644 -22.92 2.14 -28.50
N ASP A 645 -23.57 2.07 -29.67
CA ASP A 645 -23.76 0.84 -30.43
C ASP A 645 -22.43 0.31 -31.04
N ALA A 646 -21.43 1.18 -31.19
CA ALA A 646 -20.08 0.82 -31.62
C ALA A 646 -19.13 0.45 -30.45
N ALA A 647 -19.54 0.62 -29.20
CA ALA A 647 -18.70 0.38 -28.02
C ALA A 647 -18.54 -1.11 -27.71
N THR A 648 -17.30 -1.59 -27.55
CA THR A 648 -16.98 -2.98 -27.25
C THR A 648 -16.49 -3.21 -25.82
N GLY A 649 -15.99 -2.17 -25.16
CA GLY A 649 -15.36 -2.23 -23.85
C GLY A 649 -16.31 -2.55 -22.70
N GLU A 650 -15.77 -2.89 -21.53
CA GLU A 650 -16.56 -3.24 -20.33
C GLU A 650 -17.42 -2.06 -19.83
N TYR A 651 -16.87 -0.84 -19.91
CA TYR A 651 -17.55 0.41 -19.59
C TYR A 651 -17.50 1.40 -20.76
N ILE A 652 -18.48 2.30 -20.82
CA ILE A 652 -18.56 3.41 -21.77
C ILE A 652 -18.27 4.73 -21.02
N GLY A 653 -17.33 5.51 -21.54
CA GLY A 653 -17.04 6.90 -21.14
C GLY A 653 -17.39 7.88 -22.26
N ILE A 654 -17.57 9.15 -21.89
CA ILE A 654 -17.97 10.22 -22.83
C ILE A 654 -17.09 11.46 -22.57
N VAL A 655 -16.61 12.09 -23.64
CA VAL A 655 -15.90 13.38 -23.60
C VAL A 655 -16.47 14.29 -24.71
N GLU A 656 -16.90 15.50 -24.35
CA GLU A 656 -17.29 16.51 -25.33
C GLU A 656 -16.04 17.02 -26.09
N PRO A 657 -16.12 17.25 -27.40
CA PRO A 657 -14.95 17.56 -28.22
C PRO A 657 -14.31 18.94 -27.94
N ASP A 658 -14.97 19.83 -27.18
CA ASP A 658 -14.41 21.11 -26.73
C ASP A 658 -13.84 21.12 -25.31
N ASP A 659 -13.93 19.99 -24.61
CA ASP A 659 -13.43 19.77 -23.25
C ASP A 659 -12.12 18.95 -23.21
N TYR A 660 -11.60 18.70 -22.01
CA TYR A 660 -10.51 17.73 -21.81
C TYR A 660 -10.56 17.02 -20.45
N VAL A 661 -9.81 15.93 -20.32
CA VAL A 661 -9.77 15.07 -19.12
C VAL A 661 -8.40 15.07 -18.44
N ALA A 662 -8.37 14.81 -17.13
CA ALA A 662 -7.13 14.53 -16.41
C ALA A 662 -6.52 13.17 -16.85
N PRO A 663 -5.17 13.01 -16.92
CA PRO A 663 -4.52 11.80 -17.44
C PRO A 663 -4.83 10.49 -16.70
N ASP A 664 -5.31 10.58 -15.45
CA ASP A 664 -5.63 9.46 -14.57
C ASP A 664 -7.15 9.22 -14.41
N MET A 665 -7.97 9.88 -15.23
CA MET A 665 -9.43 9.84 -15.14
C MET A 665 -9.98 8.43 -15.38
N TYR A 666 -9.78 7.87 -16.56
CA TYR A 666 -10.41 6.59 -16.91
C TYR A 666 -9.79 5.41 -16.15
N GLU A 667 -8.51 5.49 -15.80
CA GLU A 667 -7.86 4.52 -14.92
C GLU A 667 -8.49 4.51 -13.53
N THR A 668 -8.61 5.68 -12.87
CA THR A 668 -9.19 5.75 -11.52
C THR A 668 -10.68 5.38 -11.51
N LEU A 669 -11.44 5.84 -12.52
CA LEU A 669 -12.85 5.51 -12.65
C LEU A 669 -13.06 4.01 -12.87
N TYR A 670 -12.30 3.38 -13.76
CA TYR A 670 -12.39 1.93 -14.01
C TYR A 670 -12.02 1.12 -12.77
N LEU A 671 -10.90 1.46 -12.10
CA LEU A 671 -10.44 0.74 -10.91
C LEU A 671 -11.45 0.81 -9.75
N GLU A 672 -12.06 1.97 -9.47
CA GLU A 672 -13.13 2.05 -8.47
C GLU A 672 -14.46 1.45 -8.98
N ALA A 673 -14.76 1.48 -10.28
CA ALA A 673 -15.98 0.85 -10.82
C ALA A 673 -15.97 -0.67 -10.64
N VAL A 674 -14.88 -1.33 -11.02
CA VAL A 674 -14.71 -2.79 -10.87
C VAL A 674 -14.64 -3.18 -9.40
N LYS A 675 -13.83 -2.48 -8.60
CA LYS A 675 -13.65 -2.76 -7.16
C LYS A 675 -14.93 -2.68 -6.34
N ASN A 676 -15.84 -1.76 -6.70
CA ASN A 676 -17.11 -1.59 -5.99
C ASN A 676 -18.28 -2.31 -6.71
N ASP A 677 -18.05 -2.92 -7.87
CA ASP A 677 -19.03 -3.48 -8.81
C ASP A 677 -20.26 -2.58 -9.00
N VAL A 678 -20.20 -1.59 -9.89
CA VAL A 678 -21.27 -0.59 -10.04
C VAL A 678 -21.76 -0.44 -11.48
N ASP A 679 -23.06 -0.18 -11.62
CA ASP A 679 -23.74 0.09 -12.89
C ASP A 679 -23.18 1.36 -13.57
N LEU A 680 -22.80 2.34 -12.75
CA LEU A 680 -22.10 3.57 -13.16
C LEU A 680 -21.28 4.17 -12.02
N ILE A 681 -20.21 4.88 -12.38
CA ILE A 681 -19.45 5.76 -11.49
C ILE A 681 -19.33 7.15 -12.13
N LYS A 682 -19.53 8.21 -11.34
CA LYS A 682 -19.27 9.59 -11.77
C LYS A 682 -18.34 10.31 -10.78
N ALA A 683 -17.75 11.41 -11.22
CA ALA A 683 -16.87 12.24 -10.42
C ALA A 683 -17.20 13.74 -10.53
N ASP A 684 -16.63 14.51 -9.62
CA ASP A 684 -16.52 15.97 -9.71
C ASP A 684 -15.79 16.45 -10.98
N PHE A 685 -15.83 17.75 -11.21
CA PHE A 685 -15.20 18.38 -12.38
C PHE A 685 -14.74 19.81 -12.08
N TYR A 686 -13.92 20.37 -12.96
CA TYR A 686 -13.69 21.81 -13.04
C TYR A 686 -14.50 22.41 -14.19
N THR A 687 -14.99 23.62 -14.01
CA THR A 687 -15.32 24.52 -15.12
C THR A 687 -14.14 25.45 -15.39
N PHE A 688 -13.81 25.74 -16.65
CA PHE A 688 -12.70 26.65 -16.97
C PHE A 688 -12.97 27.63 -18.13
N THR A 689 -12.15 28.68 -18.18
CA THR A 689 -12.00 29.59 -19.33
C THR A 689 -10.53 29.99 -19.50
N GLY A 690 -10.18 30.49 -20.69
CA GLY A 690 -8.82 30.80 -21.11
C GLY A 690 -8.08 29.57 -21.65
N ASN A 691 -7.00 29.82 -22.38
CA ASN A 691 -6.12 28.79 -22.96
C ASN A 691 -4.67 28.95 -22.45
N GLY A 692 -3.88 27.87 -22.50
CA GLY A 692 -2.46 27.88 -22.14
C GLY A 692 -2.18 28.33 -20.71
N LYS A 693 -1.27 29.29 -20.52
CA LYS A 693 -0.89 29.78 -19.17
C LYS A 693 -1.98 30.60 -18.45
N ASN A 694 -3.05 31.00 -19.15
CA ASN A 694 -4.06 31.93 -18.64
C ASN A 694 -5.38 31.23 -18.22
N ILE A 695 -5.37 29.91 -18.05
CA ILE A 695 -6.56 29.13 -17.68
C ILE A 695 -7.03 29.48 -16.26
N LYS A 696 -8.29 29.91 -16.12
CA LYS A 696 -8.99 30.07 -14.84
C LYS A 696 -9.90 28.88 -14.61
N LYS A 697 -9.65 28.09 -13.56
CA LYS A 697 -10.48 26.93 -13.17
C LYS A 697 -11.33 27.23 -11.93
N THR A 698 -12.54 26.67 -11.88
CA THR A 698 -13.45 26.69 -10.73
C THR A 698 -13.94 25.28 -10.46
N TYR A 699 -13.71 24.77 -9.26
CA TYR A 699 -14.12 23.42 -8.83
C TYR A 699 -15.64 23.33 -8.69
N GLN A 700 -16.23 22.24 -9.18
CA GLN A 700 -17.66 21.93 -9.09
C GLN A 700 -17.86 20.58 -8.42
N LYS A 701 -18.71 20.55 -7.38
CA LYS A 701 -19.18 19.33 -6.74
C LYS A 701 -20.37 18.75 -7.52
N LEU A 702 -20.30 17.47 -7.88
CA LEU A 702 -21.37 16.73 -8.56
C LEU A 702 -22.57 16.51 -7.63
N ALA A 703 -22.30 16.03 -6.41
CA ALA A 703 -23.27 15.79 -5.36
C ALA A 703 -23.24 16.90 -4.29
N ARG A 704 -24.40 17.21 -3.71
CA ARG A 704 -24.58 18.39 -2.82
C ARG A 704 -23.93 18.23 -1.44
N GLU A 705 -23.83 17.01 -0.93
CA GLU A 705 -23.25 16.71 0.38
C GLU A 705 -22.01 15.82 0.27
N ASP A 706 -21.03 16.03 1.13
CA ASP A 706 -19.89 15.11 1.27
C ASP A 706 -20.32 13.71 1.76
N SER A 707 -21.54 13.59 2.29
CA SER A 707 -22.20 12.33 2.65
C SER A 707 -22.56 11.43 1.46
N ASN A 708 -22.44 11.92 0.21
CA ASN A 708 -22.83 11.20 -0.99
C ASN A 708 -21.66 10.57 -1.78
N TYR A 709 -20.41 10.73 -1.36
CA TYR A 709 -19.23 10.26 -2.10
C TYR A 709 -18.59 9.00 -1.48
N ASN A 710 -17.75 8.32 -2.25
CA ASN A 710 -16.83 7.27 -1.83
C ASN A 710 -17.49 6.03 -1.18
N HIS A 711 -18.74 5.72 -1.57
CA HIS A 711 -19.46 4.50 -1.24
C HIS A 711 -20.52 4.21 -2.31
N VAL A 712 -21.05 2.98 -2.32
CA VAL A 712 -22.14 2.58 -3.23
C VAL A 712 -23.47 3.11 -2.72
N ILE A 713 -24.23 3.78 -3.60
CA ILE A 713 -25.61 4.24 -3.37
C ILE A 713 -26.56 3.49 -4.32
N ASN A 714 -27.72 3.07 -3.81
CA ASN A 714 -28.83 2.54 -4.60
C ASN A 714 -29.85 3.66 -4.91
N PRO A 715 -29.98 4.13 -6.17
CA PRO A 715 -30.95 5.16 -6.55
C PRO A 715 -32.41 4.81 -6.24
N GLN A 716 -32.73 3.51 -6.20
CA GLN A 716 -34.09 3.02 -5.94
C GLN A 716 -34.48 3.15 -4.45
N GLU A 717 -33.48 3.22 -3.56
CA GLU A 717 -33.65 3.53 -2.13
C GLU A 717 -33.44 5.02 -1.80
N ASP A 718 -32.54 5.69 -2.52
CA ASP A 718 -32.09 7.05 -2.22
C ASP A 718 -32.19 8.00 -3.43
N LEU A 719 -33.40 8.54 -3.61
CA LEU A 719 -33.71 9.51 -4.67
C LEU A 719 -32.91 10.82 -4.59
N ARG A 720 -32.09 11.05 -3.54
CA ARG A 720 -31.21 12.23 -3.44
C ARG A 720 -30.18 12.29 -4.58
N VAL A 721 -29.84 11.16 -5.21
CA VAL A 721 -28.95 11.14 -6.40
C VAL A 721 -29.54 11.95 -7.56
N PHE A 722 -30.86 12.01 -7.70
CA PHE A 722 -31.52 12.83 -8.72
C PHE A 722 -31.46 14.35 -8.42
N ARG A 723 -30.92 14.77 -7.26
CA ARG A 723 -30.65 16.18 -6.93
C ARG A 723 -29.23 16.62 -7.33
N PHE A 724 -28.41 15.72 -7.87
CA PHE A 724 -27.05 16.01 -8.35
C PHE A 724 -27.05 16.75 -9.70
N ILE A 725 -25.88 17.17 -10.16
CA ILE A 725 -25.73 17.80 -11.48
C ILE A 725 -26.04 16.75 -12.57
N MET A 726 -26.95 17.13 -13.46
CA MET A 726 -27.46 16.32 -14.58
C MET A 726 -26.61 16.61 -15.81
N HIS A 727 -25.90 15.57 -16.26
CA HIS A 727 -25.00 15.52 -17.41
C HIS A 727 -24.44 14.10 -17.57
N THR A 728 -23.78 13.79 -18.69
CA THR A 728 -23.17 12.48 -18.97
C THR A 728 -21.65 12.45 -18.76
N TRP A 729 -20.95 13.47 -19.23
CA TRP A 729 -19.48 13.59 -19.39
C TRP A 729 -18.63 13.71 -18.10
N SER A 730 -18.96 13.06 -16.97
CA SER A 730 -17.99 12.98 -15.84
C SER A 730 -17.87 11.61 -15.18
N GLY A 731 -18.09 10.55 -15.96
CA GLY A 731 -18.06 9.19 -15.44
C GLY A 731 -17.91 8.12 -16.50
N ILE A 732 -18.13 6.87 -16.07
CA ILE A 732 -18.26 5.70 -16.94
C ILE A 732 -19.46 4.85 -16.53
N TYR A 733 -20.04 4.16 -17.51
CA TYR A 733 -21.28 3.39 -17.40
C TYR A 733 -21.04 1.96 -17.88
N LYS A 734 -21.45 0.95 -17.11
CA LYS A 734 -21.17 -0.47 -17.44
C LYS A 734 -21.94 -0.85 -18.71
N ARG A 735 -21.26 -1.32 -19.77
CA ARG A 735 -21.90 -1.46 -21.10
C ARG A 735 -23.08 -2.43 -21.06
N ASN A 736 -22.92 -3.59 -20.45
CA ASN A 736 -24.00 -4.57 -20.30
C ASN A 736 -25.22 -4.04 -19.50
N PHE A 737 -25.06 -2.99 -18.67
CA PHE A 737 -26.18 -2.31 -18.00
C PHE A 737 -26.93 -1.37 -18.97
N ILE A 738 -26.20 -0.60 -19.78
CA ILE A 738 -26.75 0.24 -20.87
C ILE A 738 -27.52 -0.62 -21.89
N GLU A 739 -26.98 -1.79 -22.25
CA GLU A 739 -27.61 -2.75 -23.14
C GLU A 739 -28.87 -3.38 -22.53
N LYS A 740 -28.78 -3.94 -21.31
CA LYS A 740 -29.88 -4.65 -20.62
C LYS A 740 -31.16 -3.82 -20.51
N TYR A 741 -31.04 -2.52 -20.26
CA TYR A 741 -32.16 -1.60 -20.09
C TYR A 741 -32.44 -0.74 -21.33
N ASN A 742 -31.75 -0.99 -22.46
CA ASN A 742 -31.79 -0.22 -23.70
C ASN A 742 -31.67 1.31 -23.48
N ILE A 743 -30.71 1.73 -22.66
CA ILE A 743 -30.55 3.14 -22.29
C ILE A 743 -29.95 3.89 -23.49
N ARG A 744 -30.68 4.89 -23.99
CA ARG A 744 -30.30 5.68 -25.18
C ARG A 744 -30.58 7.18 -24.99
N HIS A 745 -29.87 8.01 -25.74
CA HIS A 745 -30.14 9.44 -25.82
C HIS A 745 -31.35 9.69 -26.73
N ASN A 746 -32.08 10.78 -26.46
CA ASN A 746 -33.20 11.21 -27.29
C ASN A 746 -32.72 11.75 -28.64
N GLU A 747 -33.22 11.24 -29.77
CA GLU A 747 -32.71 11.61 -31.11
C GLU A 747 -33.36 12.87 -31.69
N THR A 748 -33.51 13.91 -30.85
CA THR A 748 -34.03 15.21 -31.30
C THR A 748 -32.97 16.00 -32.09
N PRO A 749 -33.35 16.73 -33.17
CA PRO A 749 -32.39 17.41 -34.04
C PRO A 749 -31.44 18.42 -33.37
N GLY A 750 -30.14 18.30 -33.69
CA GLY A 750 -29.05 19.12 -33.14
C GLY A 750 -28.70 18.81 -31.67
N ALA A 751 -27.94 19.68 -31.01
CA ALA A 751 -27.59 19.54 -29.58
C ALA A 751 -28.39 20.49 -28.67
N SER A 752 -29.16 19.95 -27.71
CA SER A 752 -29.70 20.62 -26.50
C SER A 752 -30.44 19.61 -25.60
N PHE A 753 -30.02 19.48 -24.34
CA PHE A 753 -30.67 18.68 -23.27
C PHE A 753 -30.75 17.16 -23.43
N GLN A 754 -30.31 16.54 -24.54
CA GLN A 754 -30.48 15.10 -24.74
C GLN A 754 -29.64 14.22 -23.78
N ASP A 755 -28.71 14.83 -23.05
CA ASP A 755 -27.98 14.26 -21.92
C ASP A 755 -28.87 14.04 -20.68
N ASN A 756 -29.96 14.81 -20.53
CA ASN A 756 -30.92 14.66 -19.43
C ASN A 756 -31.60 13.29 -19.44
N GLY A 757 -32.14 12.86 -20.59
CA GLY A 757 -32.91 11.62 -20.71
C GLY A 757 -32.03 10.40 -20.50
N PHE A 758 -30.81 10.40 -21.04
CA PHE A 758 -29.83 9.35 -20.76
C PHE A 758 -29.45 9.32 -19.27
N TRP A 759 -29.10 10.47 -18.68
CA TRP A 759 -28.78 10.57 -17.26
C TRP A 759 -29.92 10.05 -16.37
N PHE A 760 -31.16 10.45 -16.66
CA PHE A 760 -32.34 10.04 -15.90
C PHE A 760 -32.56 8.52 -15.98
N GLN A 761 -32.45 7.92 -17.17
CA GLN A 761 -32.52 6.47 -17.35
C GLN A 761 -31.44 5.76 -16.54
N THR A 762 -30.18 6.22 -16.60
CA THR A 762 -29.09 5.56 -15.86
C THR A 762 -29.32 5.57 -14.35
N LEU A 763 -29.90 6.62 -13.77
CA LEU A 763 -30.27 6.63 -12.35
C LEU A 763 -31.59 5.91 -12.06
N ALA A 764 -32.53 5.82 -13.00
CA ALA A 764 -33.79 5.10 -12.82
C ALA A 764 -33.61 3.58 -12.80
N PHE A 765 -32.69 3.04 -13.62
CA PHE A 765 -32.46 1.60 -13.73
C PHE A 765 -31.32 1.07 -12.85
N ALA A 766 -30.33 1.90 -12.50
CA ALA A 766 -29.22 1.46 -11.66
C ALA A 766 -29.67 1.05 -10.25
N THR A 767 -28.93 0.10 -9.68
CA THR A 767 -29.06 -0.39 -8.31
C THR A 767 -27.79 -0.13 -7.49
N ARG A 768 -26.65 0.07 -8.18
CA ARG A 768 -25.33 0.25 -7.60
C ARG A 768 -24.62 1.39 -8.33
N THR A 769 -24.59 2.58 -7.71
CA THR A 769 -23.95 3.78 -8.25
C THR A 769 -22.84 4.28 -7.33
N TYR A 770 -21.80 4.91 -7.87
CA TYR A 770 -20.67 5.44 -7.09
C TYR A 770 -20.31 6.87 -7.50
N PHE A 771 -19.84 7.66 -6.54
CA PHE A 771 -19.51 9.08 -6.75
C PHE A 771 -18.15 9.44 -6.12
N LEU A 772 -17.23 10.01 -6.90
CA LEU A 772 -15.89 10.42 -6.47
C LEU A 772 -15.77 11.94 -6.31
N ASN A 773 -15.29 12.40 -5.15
CA ASN A 773 -15.05 13.83 -4.87
C ASN A 773 -13.70 14.34 -5.43
N LYS A 774 -13.31 13.86 -6.63
CA LYS A 774 -12.04 14.19 -7.30
C LYS A 774 -12.33 14.80 -8.68
N PRO A 775 -11.95 16.06 -8.94
CA PRO A 775 -12.32 16.76 -10.17
C PRO A 775 -11.43 16.39 -11.37
N PHE A 776 -11.80 15.33 -12.07
CA PHE A 776 -11.05 14.83 -13.23
C PHE A 776 -11.36 15.56 -14.54
N TYR A 777 -12.64 15.86 -14.78
CA TYR A 777 -13.11 16.40 -16.05
C TYR A 777 -12.99 17.93 -16.07
N MET A 778 -12.74 18.52 -17.24
CA MET A 778 -12.48 19.94 -17.42
C MET A 778 -13.48 20.51 -18.44
N LEU A 779 -14.59 21.07 -17.95
CA LEU A 779 -15.68 21.65 -18.74
C LEU A 779 -15.37 23.09 -19.17
N ARG A 780 -15.23 23.32 -20.48
CA ARG A 780 -15.01 24.63 -21.09
C ARG A 780 -16.27 25.51 -20.98
N ARG A 781 -16.09 26.82 -20.79
CA ARG A 781 -17.21 27.79 -20.63
C ARG A 781 -17.13 29.00 -21.56
N ASP A 782 -16.04 29.16 -22.31
CA ASP A 782 -15.85 30.27 -23.25
C ASP A 782 -16.24 29.94 -24.70
N ASN A 783 -16.21 28.67 -25.14
CA ASN A 783 -16.58 28.22 -26.50
C ASN A 783 -17.79 28.99 -27.07
N PRO A 784 -17.64 29.78 -28.16
CA PRO A 784 -18.72 30.58 -28.73
C PRO A 784 -19.84 29.72 -29.35
N GLY A 785 -19.52 28.54 -29.89
CA GLY A 785 -20.46 27.61 -30.53
C GLY A 785 -21.32 26.79 -29.55
N SER A 786 -21.06 26.87 -28.24
CA SER A 786 -21.77 26.07 -27.23
C SER A 786 -23.30 26.19 -27.33
N SER A 787 -23.99 25.05 -27.33
CA SER A 787 -25.47 24.94 -27.33
C SER A 787 -26.14 25.76 -26.20
N THR A 788 -25.41 26.02 -25.11
CA THR A 788 -25.83 26.88 -23.99
C THR A 788 -26.09 28.33 -24.39
N LYS A 789 -25.51 28.82 -25.50
CA LYS A 789 -25.65 30.17 -26.04
C LYS A 789 -26.76 30.29 -27.10
N SER A 790 -27.30 29.17 -27.59
CA SER A 790 -28.33 29.15 -28.63
C SER A 790 -29.70 29.62 -28.10
N LYS A 791 -30.24 30.72 -28.62
CA LYS A 791 -31.53 31.29 -28.17
C LYS A 791 -32.76 30.57 -28.72
N GLY A 792 -32.69 30.02 -29.94
CA GLY A 792 -33.85 29.46 -30.64
C GLY A 792 -34.34 28.09 -30.15
N LYS A 793 -33.61 27.40 -29.26
CA LYS A 793 -33.94 26.04 -28.80
C LYS A 793 -34.88 26.01 -27.58
N VAL A 794 -35.84 26.93 -27.57
CA VAL A 794 -36.76 27.23 -26.45
C VAL A 794 -37.44 25.98 -25.90
N PHE A 795 -38.12 25.21 -26.75
CA PHE A 795 -38.92 24.05 -26.34
C PHE A 795 -38.15 22.71 -26.33
N ALA A 796 -36.82 22.73 -26.44
CA ALA A 796 -36.02 21.50 -26.39
C ALA A 796 -36.12 20.81 -25.02
N ALA A 797 -36.12 21.59 -23.93
CA ALA A 797 -36.32 21.06 -22.58
C ALA A 797 -37.67 20.36 -22.41
N CYS A 798 -38.72 20.79 -23.12
CA CYS A 798 -40.05 20.21 -23.06
C CYS A 798 -40.05 18.80 -23.67
N LYS A 799 -39.62 18.69 -24.94
CA LYS A 799 -39.53 17.43 -25.67
C LYS A 799 -38.70 16.37 -24.93
N GLU A 800 -37.67 16.81 -24.22
CA GLU A 800 -36.82 15.93 -23.42
C GLU A 800 -37.53 15.37 -22.17
N HIS A 801 -38.33 16.19 -21.47
CA HIS A 801 -39.11 15.71 -20.32
C HIS A 801 -40.36 14.93 -20.74
N ASP A 802 -40.83 15.13 -21.98
CA ASP A 802 -41.86 14.30 -22.59
C ASP A 802 -41.31 12.92 -22.99
N PHE A 803 -40.06 12.85 -23.48
CA PHE A 803 -39.33 11.58 -23.69
C PHE A 803 -39.05 10.83 -22.38
N ILE A 804 -38.58 11.52 -21.33
CA ILE A 804 -38.43 10.92 -20.00
C ILE A 804 -39.79 10.41 -19.49
N ARG A 805 -40.88 11.15 -19.72
CA ARG A 805 -42.22 10.74 -19.33
C ARG A 805 -42.70 9.49 -20.08
N ASP A 806 -42.47 9.41 -21.39
CA ASP A 806 -42.78 8.21 -22.17
C ASP A 806 -42.05 6.96 -21.65
N ILE A 807 -40.77 7.08 -21.33
CA ILE A 807 -40.00 5.98 -20.70
C ILE A 807 -40.64 5.56 -19.36
N LEU A 808 -41.00 6.51 -18.50
CA LEU A 808 -41.68 6.21 -17.23
C LEU A 808 -43.04 5.53 -17.45
N ASP A 809 -43.76 5.89 -18.51
CA ASP A 809 -45.06 5.29 -18.80
C ASP A 809 -44.99 3.93 -19.45
N ASN A 810 -44.08 3.74 -20.41
CA ASN A 810 -44.09 2.59 -21.29
C ASN A 810 -43.08 1.49 -20.92
N ASN A 811 -41.99 1.78 -20.21
CA ASN A 811 -40.95 0.81 -19.90
C ASN A 811 -41.46 -0.40 -19.06
N PRO A 812 -41.25 -1.66 -19.51
CA PRO A 812 -41.71 -2.86 -18.81
C PRO A 812 -41.11 -3.10 -17.42
N GLU A 813 -39.87 -2.69 -17.15
CA GLU A 813 -39.22 -2.91 -15.86
C GLU A 813 -39.80 -1.98 -14.78
N LEU A 814 -40.05 -0.71 -15.12
CA LEU A 814 -40.68 0.24 -14.20
C LEU A 814 -42.13 -0.14 -13.86
N LYS A 815 -42.83 -0.78 -14.81
CA LYS A 815 -44.17 -1.34 -14.57
C LYS A 815 -44.20 -2.44 -13.49
N LYS A 816 -43.07 -3.10 -13.20
CA LYS A 816 -42.95 -4.10 -12.11
C LYS A 816 -42.91 -3.48 -10.71
N ASN A 817 -42.61 -2.18 -10.59
CA ASN A 817 -42.57 -1.48 -9.30
C ASN A 817 -43.34 -0.14 -9.37
N PRO A 818 -44.69 -0.17 -9.28
CA PRO A 818 -45.53 1.03 -9.39
C PRO A 818 -45.21 2.11 -8.36
N GLU A 819 -44.87 1.74 -7.12
CA GLU A 819 -44.53 2.71 -6.05
C GLU A 819 -43.22 3.45 -6.35
N PHE A 820 -42.24 2.78 -6.97
CA PHE A 820 -41.02 3.44 -7.43
C PHE A 820 -41.26 4.28 -8.69
N LYS A 821 -42.06 3.79 -9.65
CA LYS A 821 -42.48 4.56 -10.82
C LYS A 821 -43.17 5.87 -10.41
N GLU A 822 -44.08 5.86 -9.45
CA GLU A 822 -44.78 7.07 -8.98
C GLU A 822 -43.80 8.10 -8.39
N LYS A 823 -42.80 7.64 -7.63
CA LYS A 823 -41.72 8.50 -7.11
C LYS A 823 -40.87 9.07 -8.24
N LEU A 824 -40.53 8.27 -9.25
CA LEU A 824 -39.79 8.74 -10.43
C LEU A 824 -40.59 9.76 -11.25
N ILE A 825 -41.92 9.62 -11.34
CA ILE A 825 -42.78 10.63 -11.98
C ILE A 825 -42.67 11.98 -11.24
N ARG A 826 -42.77 11.98 -9.90
CA ARG A 826 -42.60 13.20 -9.08
C ARG A 826 -41.21 13.82 -9.28
N VAL A 827 -40.16 13.00 -9.29
CA VAL A 827 -38.77 13.43 -9.55
C VAL A 827 -38.61 13.97 -10.98
N CYS A 828 -39.28 13.40 -11.98
CA CYS A 828 -39.32 13.91 -13.35
C CYS A 828 -39.97 15.31 -13.41
N GLN A 829 -41.04 15.57 -12.66
CA GLN A 829 -41.64 16.91 -12.62
C GLN A 829 -40.74 17.93 -11.91
N TYR A 830 -39.99 17.54 -10.86
CA TYR A 830 -38.94 18.40 -10.29
C TYR A 830 -37.79 18.67 -11.29
N LYS A 831 -37.44 17.71 -12.15
CA LYS A 831 -36.43 17.92 -13.20
C LYS A 831 -36.93 18.73 -14.40
N ARG A 832 -38.22 18.62 -14.74
CA ARG A 832 -38.91 19.52 -15.68
C ARG A 832 -38.84 20.96 -15.15
N TRP A 833 -39.09 21.17 -13.85
CA TRP A 833 -38.93 22.46 -13.19
C TRP A 833 -37.50 23.01 -13.25
N ASP A 834 -36.51 22.23 -12.82
CA ASP A 834 -35.08 22.58 -12.83
C ASP A 834 -34.63 23.05 -14.24
N SER A 835 -35.02 22.28 -15.26
CA SER A 835 -34.70 22.54 -16.67
C SER A 835 -35.48 23.73 -17.26
N TYR A 836 -36.75 23.92 -16.88
CA TYR A 836 -37.56 25.05 -17.34
C TYR A 836 -37.12 26.35 -16.67
N PHE A 837 -36.81 26.34 -15.37
CA PHE A 837 -36.24 27.47 -14.63
C PHE A 837 -34.89 27.90 -15.21
N PHE A 838 -34.04 26.94 -15.61
CA PHE A 838 -32.83 27.24 -16.37
C PHE A 838 -33.13 27.85 -17.74
N THR A 839 -34.14 27.35 -18.45
CA THR A 839 -34.54 27.81 -19.80
C THR A 839 -35.11 29.23 -19.81
N VAL A 840 -36.02 29.56 -18.89
CA VAL A 840 -36.58 30.92 -18.72
C VAL A 840 -35.49 31.99 -18.61
N ARG A 841 -34.37 31.66 -17.95
CA ARG A 841 -33.26 32.58 -17.67
C ARG A 841 -32.24 32.74 -18.81
N ARG A 842 -32.49 32.14 -19.99
CA ARG A 842 -31.60 32.19 -21.18
C ARG A 842 -32.29 32.48 -22.51
N ILE A 843 -33.61 32.34 -22.60
CA ILE A 843 -34.38 32.63 -23.81
C ILE A 843 -34.48 34.14 -24.06
N GLY A 844 -34.76 34.54 -25.31
CA GLY A 844 -35.03 35.94 -25.62
C GLY A 844 -36.40 36.40 -25.11
N PRO A 845 -36.61 37.70 -24.83
CA PRO A 845 -37.88 38.25 -24.37
C PRO A 845 -39.08 37.88 -25.27
N GLU A 846 -38.83 37.77 -26.57
CA GLU A 846 -39.80 37.36 -27.60
C GLU A 846 -40.39 35.96 -27.36
N PHE A 847 -39.66 35.07 -26.69
CA PHE A 847 -40.10 33.71 -26.36
C PHE A 847 -40.63 33.57 -24.93
N TYR A 848 -40.43 34.58 -24.07
CA TYR A 848 -40.71 34.48 -22.64
C TYR A 848 -42.18 34.13 -22.34
N LYS A 849 -43.13 34.82 -22.99
CA LYS A 849 -44.58 34.58 -22.81
C LYS A 849 -44.97 33.18 -23.27
N MET A 850 -44.58 32.79 -24.50
CA MET A 850 -44.90 31.48 -25.07
C MET A 850 -44.32 30.33 -24.25
N PHE A 851 -43.13 30.50 -23.67
CA PHE A 851 -42.54 29.48 -22.81
C PHE A 851 -43.24 29.40 -21.45
N LEU A 852 -43.67 30.53 -20.84
CA LEU A 852 -44.48 30.50 -19.63
C LEU A 852 -45.87 29.88 -19.83
N GLU A 853 -46.49 30.10 -20.99
CA GLU A 853 -47.76 29.45 -21.35
C GLU A 853 -47.58 27.93 -21.39
N LYS A 854 -46.50 27.43 -22.03
CA LYS A 854 -46.17 26.01 -22.00
C LYS A 854 -45.78 25.48 -20.60
N PHE A 855 -45.09 26.29 -19.81
CA PHE A 855 -44.76 25.99 -18.41
C PHE A 855 -46.05 25.77 -17.59
N HIS A 856 -47.02 26.66 -17.74
CA HIS A 856 -48.33 26.56 -17.10
C HIS A 856 -49.09 25.30 -17.53
N GLU A 857 -49.21 25.02 -18.84
CA GLU A 857 -49.89 23.83 -19.36
C GLU A 857 -49.39 22.52 -18.70
N ASP A 858 -48.07 22.32 -18.73
CA ASP A 858 -47.44 21.08 -18.25
C ASP A 858 -47.64 20.89 -16.74
N PHE A 859 -47.52 21.96 -15.96
CA PHE A 859 -47.62 21.89 -14.51
C PHE A 859 -49.07 21.93 -14.01
N VAL A 860 -50.01 22.49 -14.77
CA VAL A 860 -51.46 22.29 -14.55
C VAL A 860 -51.85 20.84 -14.80
N LEU A 861 -51.30 20.19 -15.84
CA LEU A 861 -51.52 18.76 -16.09
C LEU A 861 -50.91 17.90 -14.98
N ALA A 862 -49.66 18.15 -14.59
CA ALA A 862 -49.00 17.46 -13.48
C ALA A 862 -49.75 17.64 -12.14
N ALA A 863 -50.30 18.84 -11.88
CA ALA A 863 -51.14 19.09 -10.70
C ALA A 863 -52.46 18.30 -10.74
N LYS A 864 -53.16 18.28 -11.88
CA LYS A 864 -54.41 17.49 -12.08
C LYS A 864 -54.16 15.99 -11.88
N ASN A 865 -53.00 15.50 -12.29
CA ASN A 865 -52.61 14.09 -12.14
C ASN A 865 -52.03 13.73 -10.76
N ASN A 866 -51.93 14.69 -9.81
CA ASN A 866 -51.30 14.50 -8.50
C ASN A 866 -49.81 14.08 -8.55
N GLU A 867 -49.08 14.59 -9.55
CA GLU A 867 -47.67 14.26 -9.83
C GLU A 867 -46.67 15.23 -9.17
N LEU A 868 -47.15 16.28 -8.50
CA LEU A 868 -46.32 17.28 -7.85
C LEU A 868 -46.14 16.97 -6.36
N ASP A 869 -44.90 16.73 -5.95
CA ASP A 869 -44.54 16.54 -4.54
C ASP A 869 -43.85 17.78 -3.99
N LYS A 870 -44.50 18.47 -3.05
CA LYS A 870 -44.01 19.73 -2.48
C LYS A 870 -42.62 19.60 -1.81
N GLU A 871 -42.30 18.43 -1.25
CA GLU A 871 -41.04 18.23 -0.52
C GLU A 871 -39.81 18.18 -1.46
N LEU A 872 -40.01 18.08 -2.79
CA LEU A 872 -38.93 18.22 -3.79
C LEU A 872 -38.40 19.65 -3.91
N PHE A 873 -39.22 20.65 -3.61
CA PHE A 873 -38.97 22.07 -3.92
C PHE A 873 -38.52 22.85 -2.67
N SER A 874 -37.79 23.96 -2.88
CA SER A 874 -37.70 25.01 -1.87
C SER A 874 -39.07 25.67 -1.68
N LYS A 875 -39.25 26.44 -0.60
CA LYS A 875 -40.48 27.21 -0.41
C LYS A 875 -40.67 28.21 -1.57
N GLU A 876 -39.60 28.88 -1.96
CA GLU A 876 -39.55 29.90 -3.01
C GLU A 876 -39.76 29.29 -4.41
N GLU A 877 -39.17 28.12 -4.66
CA GLU A 877 -39.43 27.32 -5.87
C GLU A 877 -40.90 26.88 -5.94
N TRP A 878 -41.46 26.38 -4.84
CA TRP A 878 -42.86 25.96 -4.77
C TRP A 878 -43.83 27.13 -4.93
N ASP A 879 -43.63 28.22 -4.20
CA ASP A 879 -44.52 29.37 -4.22
C ASP A 879 -44.53 30.03 -5.62
N LEU A 880 -43.38 30.11 -6.32
CA LEU A 880 -43.31 30.55 -7.72
C LEU A 880 -44.00 29.55 -8.68
N LEU A 881 -43.83 28.24 -8.47
CA LEU A 881 -44.54 27.22 -9.24
C LEU A 881 -46.06 27.34 -9.09
N GLN A 882 -46.57 27.60 -7.87
CA GLN A 882 -48.00 27.81 -7.64
C GLN A 882 -48.51 29.10 -8.33
N MET A 883 -47.69 30.15 -8.44
CA MET A 883 -48.04 31.34 -9.25
C MET A 883 -48.19 30.98 -10.72
N ILE A 884 -47.23 30.24 -11.31
CA ILE A 884 -47.26 29.81 -12.72
C ILE A 884 -48.47 28.89 -13.00
N ILE A 885 -48.77 27.95 -12.10
CA ILE A 885 -49.95 27.06 -12.20
C ILE A 885 -51.27 27.86 -12.12
N LYS A 886 -51.31 28.93 -11.34
CA LYS A 886 -52.53 29.75 -11.17
C LYS A 886 -52.76 30.70 -12.36
N ASP A 887 -51.74 31.45 -12.75
CA ASP A 887 -51.79 32.44 -13.83
C ASP A 887 -50.37 32.78 -14.31
N PRO A 888 -49.94 32.33 -15.51
CA PRO A 888 -48.60 32.65 -16.03
C PRO A 888 -48.46 34.13 -16.40
N GLY A 889 -49.55 34.84 -16.67
CA GLY A 889 -49.55 36.29 -16.92
C GLY A 889 -49.18 37.12 -15.70
N SER A 890 -49.32 36.56 -14.49
CA SER A 890 -48.92 37.21 -13.23
C SER A 890 -47.40 37.19 -12.98
N VAL A 891 -46.61 36.44 -13.77
CA VAL A 891 -45.21 36.12 -13.46
C VAL A 891 -44.22 36.83 -14.39
N GLN A 892 -43.31 37.63 -13.82
CA GLN A 892 -42.34 38.42 -14.58
C GLN A 892 -40.92 37.85 -14.46
N GLU A 893 -40.04 38.19 -15.41
CA GLU A 893 -38.69 37.60 -15.51
C GLU A 893 -37.85 37.88 -14.25
N LYS A 894 -38.13 39.00 -13.57
CA LYS A 894 -37.55 39.37 -12.26
C LYS A 894 -37.85 38.35 -11.16
N ASP A 895 -38.97 37.64 -11.21
CA ASP A 895 -39.42 36.76 -10.12
C ASP A 895 -38.59 35.46 -10.12
N PHE A 896 -38.18 34.99 -11.31
CA PHE A 896 -37.14 33.97 -11.49
C PHE A 896 -35.74 34.42 -11.04
N ARG A 897 -35.48 35.73 -10.95
CA ARG A 897 -34.24 36.29 -10.36
C ARG A 897 -34.34 36.41 -8.82
N ASN A 898 -35.56 36.60 -8.29
CA ASN A 898 -35.85 36.72 -6.86
C ASN A 898 -35.78 35.37 -6.11
N VAL A 899 -36.04 34.24 -6.78
CA VAL A 899 -35.77 32.91 -6.22
C VAL A 899 -34.26 32.78 -5.95
N PRO A 900 -33.81 32.66 -4.69
CA PRO A 900 -32.40 32.68 -4.36
C PRO A 900 -31.72 31.41 -4.85
N ARG A 901 -30.46 31.50 -5.29
CA ARG A 901 -29.64 30.35 -5.73
C ARG A 901 -29.18 29.44 -4.56
N LYS A 902 -29.95 29.40 -3.47
CA LYS A 902 -29.79 28.51 -2.31
C LYS A 902 -30.66 27.28 -2.52
N LEU A 903 -30.05 26.26 -3.13
CA LEU A 903 -30.65 24.93 -3.27
C LEU A 903 -31.24 24.44 -1.94
N SER A 904 -32.50 24.01 -1.94
CA SER A 904 -33.17 23.46 -0.77
C SER A 904 -32.44 22.21 -0.26
N ALA A 905 -31.79 22.35 0.90
CA ALA A 905 -31.14 21.26 1.65
C ALA A 905 -32.09 20.63 2.70
N GLY A 906 -33.31 21.14 2.82
CA GLY A 906 -34.33 20.60 3.72
C GLY A 906 -35.21 19.54 3.06
N TYR A 907 -35.67 18.59 3.87
CA TYR A 907 -36.89 17.78 3.72
C TYR A 907 -37.00 16.65 2.68
N LEU A 908 -35.96 16.34 1.88
CA LEU A 908 -35.83 15.03 1.22
C LEU A 908 -34.75 14.11 1.78
N ILE A 909 -34.67 14.09 3.11
CA ILE A 909 -34.37 12.84 3.80
C ILE A 909 -35.69 12.06 3.84
N TYR A 910 -35.79 10.89 3.20
CA TYR A 910 -36.87 9.91 3.41
C TYR A 910 -37.15 9.87 4.92
N LYS A 911 -38.29 10.42 5.36
CA LYS A 911 -38.54 10.93 6.74
C LYS A 911 -37.58 10.25 7.72
N LYS A 912 -36.46 10.88 8.15
CA LYS A 912 -35.52 10.28 9.14
C LYS A 912 -36.41 9.85 10.28
N ARG A 913 -36.69 8.53 10.38
CA ARG A 913 -37.98 8.08 10.90
C ARG A 913 -38.17 8.76 12.24
N LYS A 914 -39.13 9.70 12.31
CA LYS A 914 -39.65 10.21 13.58
C LYS A 914 -40.42 9.02 14.14
N PHE A 915 -39.65 8.06 14.64
CA PHE A 915 -40.10 6.97 15.48
C PHE A 915 -40.84 7.68 16.58
N ASP A 916 -42.16 7.64 16.46
CA ASP A 916 -43.00 8.58 17.14
C ASP A 916 -42.65 8.48 18.63
N LYS A 917 -42.45 9.64 19.27
CA LYS A 917 -42.14 9.63 20.70
C LYS A 917 -43.25 8.88 21.45
N LEU A 918 -44.48 8.91 20.94
CA LEU A 918 -45.60 8.10 21.41
C LEU A 918 -45.40 6.60 21.12
N LEU A 919 -45.04 6.17 19.90
CA LEU A 919 -44.80 4.75 19.59
C LEU A 919 -43.60 4.16 20.35
N SER A 920 -42.49 4.90 20.45
CA SER A 920 -41.31 4.51 21.24
C SER A 920 -41.66 4.43 22.74
N PHE A 921 -42.46 5.38 23.25
CA PHE A 921 -42.98 5.35 24.62
C PHE A 921 -43.91 4.17 24.88
N LEU A 922 -44.90 3.94 24.02
CA LEU A 922 -45.82 2.78 24.10
C LEU A 922 -45.06 1.45 23.98
N TYR A 923 -44.00 1.37 23.16
CA TYR A 923 -43.15 0.19 23.06
C TYR A 923 -42.36 -0.06 24.35
N ILE A 924 -41.78 0.98 24.96
CA ILE A 924 -41.10 0.89 26.27
C ILE A 924 -42.09 0.48 27.36
N LEU A 925 -43.28 1.09 27.43
CA LEU A 925 -44.34 0.71 28.37
C LEU A 925 -44.71 -0.78 28.23
N LYS A 926 -44.86 -1.26 26.99
CA LYS A 926 -45.20 -2.67 26.67
C LYS A 926 -44.05 -3.64 26.99
N LYS A 927 -42.79 -3.25 26.80
CA LYS A 927 -41.63 -4.11 27.12
C LYS A 927 -41.32 -4.15 28.61
N GLU A 928 -41.45 -3.05 29.33
CA GLU A 928 -41.24 -2.99 30.78
C GLU A 928 -42.46 -3.42 31.61
N LYS A 929 -43.55 -3.89 30.97
CA LYS A 929 -44.81 -4.30 31.61
C LYS A 929 -45.34 -3.24 32.60
N LEU A 930 -45.32 -1.97 32.20
CA LEU A 930 -45.71 -0.82 33.02
C LEU A 930 -44.92 -0.61 34.34
N ASN A 931 -43.79 -1.29 34.56
CA ASN A 931 -42.98 -1.13 35.79
C ASN A 931 -42.33 0.27 35.88
N PRO A 932 -42.74 1.15 36.83
CA PRO A 932 -42.28 2.55 36.82
C PRO A 932 -40.77 2.72 37.04
N LYS A 933 -40.15 1.85 37.87
CA LYS A 933 -38.72 1.92 38.19
C LYS A 933 -37.87 1.56 36.96
N ASN A 934 -38.27 0.54 36.20
CA ASN A 934 -37.59 0.17 34.96
C ASN A 934 -37.78 1.23 33.87
N ILE A 935 -39.00 1.72 33.67
CA ILE A 935 -39.31 2.76 32.68
C ILE A 935 -38.45 3.99 32.95
N TYR A 936 -38.39 4.46 34.20
CA TYR A 936 -37.51 5.57 34.59
C TYR A 936 -36.03 5.28 34.33
N LYS A 937 -35.53 4.06 34.64
CA LYS A 937 -34.15 3.65 34.35
C LYS A 937 -33.81 3.73 32.85
N ILE A 938 -34.71 3.25 31.99
CA ILE A 938 -34.53 3.32 30.52
C ILE A 938 -34.56 4.78 30.02
N TYR A 939 -35.45 5.63 30.54
CA TYR A 939 -35.46 7.04 30.16
C TYR A 939 -34.23 7.82 30.64
N LYS A 940 -33.75 7.58 31.87
CA LYS A 940 -32.49 8.16 32.38
C LYS A 940 -31.32 7.77 31.46
N ALA A 941 -31.20 6.48 31.12
CA ALA A 941 -30.16 5.99 30.23
C ALA A 941 -30.24 6.59 28.82
N ARG A 942 -31.43 6.64 28.19
CA ARG A 942 -31.62 7.27 26.87
C ARG A 942 -31.19 8.74 26.86
N ARG A 943 -31.49 9.49 27.93
CA ARG A 943 -31.04 10.90 28.05
C ARG A 943 -29.51 11.01 28.05
N GLN A 944 -28.82 10.15 28.79
CA GLN A 944 -27.36 10.15 28.89
C GLN A 944 -26.66 9.62 27.63
N ILE A 945 -27.20 8.58 26.97
CA ILE A 945 -26.69 8.04 25.69
C ILE A 945 -26.66 9.15 24.63
N ASN A 946 -27.74 9.91 24.53
CA ASN A 946 -27.87 11.01 23.58
C ASN A 946 -26.96 12.18 23.96
N SER A 947 -26.93 12.62 25.23
CA SER A 947 -26.07 13.74 25.65
C SER A 947 -24.57 13.48 25.51
N LEU A 948 -24.16 12.21 25.46
CA LEU A 948 -22.76 11.79 25.26
C LEU A 948 -22.46 11.37 23.80
N ASN A 949 -23.46 11.40 22.91
CA ASN A 949 -23.36 10.94 21.52
C ASN A 949 -22.70 9.55 21.40
N LEU A 950 -23.15 8.59 22.22
CA LEU A 950 -22.62 7.21 22.31
C LEU A 950 -23.40 6.19 21.46
N PHE A 951 -24.59 6.56 20.99
CA PHE A 951 -25.32 5.85 19.94
C PHE A 951 -25.32 6.72 18.68
N ASP A 952 -25.17 6.10 17.52
CA ASP A 952 -25.08 6.78 16.23
C ASP A 952 -26.05 6.12 15.24
N ASP A 953 -27.17 6.81 14.97
CA ASP A 953 -28.24 6.32 14.08
C ASP A 953 -27.71 5.92 12.70
N VAL A 954 -26.73 6.67 12.16
CA VAL A 954 -26.20 6.46 10.81
C VAL A 954 -25.28 5.24 10.82
N TYR A 955 -24.28 5.21 11.71
CA TYR A 955 -23.42 4.04 11.88
C TYR A 955 -24.23 2.76 12.11
N TYR A 956 -25.25 2.82 12.97
CA TYR A 956 -26.05 1.65 13.29
C TYR A 956 -26.87 1.16 12.09
N LEU A 957 -27.54 2.05 11.36
CA LEU A 957 -28.34 1.66 10.20
C LEU A 957 -27.50 1.28 8.96
N THR A 958 -26.28 1.81 8.82
CA THR A 958 -25.33 1.39 7.77
C THR A 958 -24.76 -0.01 8.02
N ASN A 959 -24.53 -0.39 9.28
CA ASN A 959 -23.98 -1.73 9.61
C ASN A 959 -25.06 -2.82 9.73
N TYR A 960 -26.33 -2.44 9.92
CA TYR A 960 -27.43 -3.36 10.25
C TYR A 960 -28.67 -3.11 9.37
N LEU A 961 -28.60 -3.56 8.12
CA LEU A 961 -29.62 -3.34 7.08
C LEU A 961 -30.99 -3.98 7.43
N ASP A 962 -30.99 -5.09 8.17
CA ASP A 962 -32.20 -5.71 8.71
C ASP A 962 -32.93 -4.78 9.71
N VAL A 963 -32.18 -4.03 10.52
CA VAL A 963 -32.75 -3.01 11.42
C VAL A 963 -33.21 -1.78 10.63
N ARG A 964 -32.48 -1.39 9.57
CA ARG A 964 -32.88 -0.32 8.63
C ARG A 964 -34.23 -0.61 7.96
N ASN A 965 -34.46 -1.87 7.60
CA ASN A 965 -35.70 -2.35 6.98
C ASN A 965 -36.81 -2.63 8.01
N SER A 966 -36.48 -2.68 9.31
CA SER A 966 -37.47 -2.89 10.38
C SER A 966 -38.32 -1.64 10.65
N ASN A 967 -39.53 -1.83 11.20
CA ASN A 967 -40.37 -0.75 11.72
C ASN A 967 -39.97 -0.31 13.15
N MET A 968 -38.74 -0.58 13.59
CA MET A 968 -38.26 -0.35 14.96
C MET A 968 -37.24 0.79 15.07
N ASN A 969 -37.34 1.58 16.13
CA ASN A 969 -36.38 2.65 16.41
C ASN A 969 -34.96 2.07 16.65
N PRO A 970 -33.89 2.57 16.02
CA PRO A 970 -32.53 2.02 16.15
C PRO A 970 -32.04 1.91 17.60
N LEU A 971 -32.28 2.94 18.43
CA LEU A 971 -31.87 2.94 19.83
C LEU A 971 -32.75 1.99 20.68
N ASP A 972 -34.06 1.90 20.43
CA ASP A 972 -34.91 0.88 21.07
C ASP A 972 -34.49 -0.53 20.65
N HIS A 973 -34.17 -0.74 19.37
CA HIS A 973 -33.71 -2.02 18.84
C HIS A 973 -32.42 -2.42 19.54
N TYR A 974 -31.44 -1.51 19.61
CA TYR A 974 -30.20 -1.76 20.31
C TYR A 974 -30.38 -1.99 21.81
N ILE A 975 -31.29 -1.26 22.48
CA ILE A 975 -31.57 -1.43 23.92
C ILE A 975 -32.15 -2.82 24.21
N TYR A 976 -33.13 -3.27 23.42
CA TYR A 976 -33.89 -4.50 23.71
C TYR A 976 -33.35 -5.78 23.03
N HIS A 977 -32.69 -5.65 21.88
CA HIS A 977 -32.31 -6.76 21.01
C HIS A 977 -30.83 -6.72 20.61
N GLY A 978 -30.39 -5.65 19.93
CA GLY A 978 -29.11 -5.58 19.22
C GLY A 978 -27.87 -5.86 20.07
N TRP A 979 -27.85 -5.47 21.34
CA TRP A 979 -26.73 -5.78 22.25
C TRP A 979 -26.58 -7.28 22.55
N LYS A 980 -27.68 -8.06 22.52
CA LYS A 980 -27.67 -9.53 22.68
C LYS A 980 -27.17 -10.21 21.41
N GLU A 981 -27.53 -9.62 20.27
CA GLU A 981 -27.06 -9.96 18.92
C GLU A 981 -25.63 -9.49 18.65
N LYS A 982 -24.89 -9.03 19.68
CA LYS A 982 -23.49 -8.60 19.60
C LYS A 982 -23.23 -7.42 18.65
N ARG A 983 -24.27 -6.64 18.32
CA ARG A 983 -24.16 -5.42 17.49
C ARG A 983 -23.53 -4.28 18.31
N ASN A 984 -22.83 -3.37 17.64
CA ASN A 984 -22.20 -2.21 18.29
C ASN A 984 -23.00 -0.91 18.01
N PRO A 985 -23.24 -0.06 19.03
CA PRO A 985 -24.11 1.13 18.92
C PRO A 985 -23.47 2.33 18.21
N SER A 986 -22.14 2.44 18.20
CA SER A 986 -21.37 3.48 17.51
C SER A 986 -19.89 3.10 17.44
N LYS A 987 -19.08 3.83 16.65
CA LYS A 987 -17.61 3.72 16.70
C LYS A 987 -17.00 4.07 18.08
N LYS A 988 -17.76 4.72 18.97
CA LYS A 988 -17.28 5.15 20.31
C LYS A 988 -17.51 4.12 21.41
N PHE A 989 -18.34 3.10 21.18
CA PHE A 989 -18.67 2.10 22.21
C PHE A 989 -18.73 0.70 21.57
N ASP A 990 -17.82 -0.19 21.98
CA ASP A 990 -17.80 -1.60 21.58
C ASP A 990 -18.42 -2.43 22.70
N GLY A 991 -19.68 -2.84 22.52
CA GLY A 991 -20.41 -3.64 23.50
C GLY A 991 -19.78 -5.02 23.72
N ASN A 992 -19.11 -5.58 22.71
CA ASN A 992 -18.41 -6.86 22.85
C ASN A 992 -17.11 -6.70 23.65
N TYR A 993 -16.34 -5.63 23.42
CA TYR A 993 -15.22 -5.29 24.29
C TYR A 993 -15.71 -5.05 25.73
N TYR A 994 -16.77 -4.26 25.91
CA TYR A 994 -17.27 -3.90 27.23
C TYR A 994 -17.72 -5.15 28.03
N LEU A 995 -18.47 -6.06 27.40
CA LEU A 995 -18.87 -7.33 28.04
C LEU A 995 -17.74 -8.35 28.21
N ARG A 996 -16.64 -8.27 27.43
CA ARG A 996 -15.42 -9.05 27.69
C ARG A 996 -14.59 -8.49 28.84
N LYS A 997 -14.53 -7.15 28.97
CA LYS A 997 -13.73 -6.44 29.98
C LYS A 997 -14.40 -6.44 31.36
N TYR A 998 -15.73 -6.36 31.40
CA TYR A 998 -16.52 -6.19 32.62
C TYR A 998 -17.45 -7.39 32.85
N ASP A 999 -16.90 -8.41 33.49
CA ASP A 999 -17.57 -9.71 33.71
C ASP A 999 -18.77 -9.63 34.67
N ASP A 1000 -18.76 -8.67 35.60
CA ASP A 1000 -19.90 -8.32 36.45
C ASP A 1000 -21.10 -7.84 35.62
N VAL A 1001 -20.85 -6.96 34.63
CA VAL A 1001 -21.89 -6.48 33.69
C VAL A 1001 -22.39 -7.65 32.84
N ARG A 1002 -21.49 -8.49 32.34
CA ARG A 1002 -21.82 -9.72 31.60
C ARG A 1002 -22.71 -10.67 32.41
N LYS A 1003 -22.34 -10.95 33.67
CA LYS A 1003 -23.10 -11.81 34.60
C LYS A 1003 -24.46 -11.23 34.95
N SER A 1004 -24.57 -9.90 35.12
CA SER A 1004 -25.85 -9.22 35.39
C SER A 1004 -26.86 -9.30 34.25
N LYS A 1005 -26.43 -9.66 33.02
CA LYS A 1005 -27.23 -9.62 31.79
C LYS A 1005 -27.87 -8.24 31.53
N THR A 1006 -27.22 -7.17 31.97
CA THR A 1006 -27.60 -5.78 31.67
C THR A 1006 -27.06 -5.36 30.29
N ASN A 1007 -27.81 -4.55 29.53
CA ASN A 1007 -27.29 -3.93 28.31
C ASN A 1007 -26.02 -3.12 28.63
N PRO A 1008 -24.89 -3.34 27.94
CA PRO A 1008 -23.60 -2.75 28.30
C PRO A 1008 -23.55 -1.24 28.16
N LEU A 1009 -24.24 -0.66 27.17
CA LEU A 1009 -24.30 0.80 26.99
C LEU A 1009 -25.17 1.45 28.07
N VAL A 1010 -26.30 0.83 28.41
CA VAL A 1010 -27.19 1.27 29.50
C VAL A 1010 -26.45 1.20 30.84
N HIS A 1011 -25.67 0.15 31.09
CA HIS A 1011 -24.79 0.08 32.26
C HIS A 1011 -23.73 1.18 32.23
N TYR A 1012 -23.08 1.39 31.09
CA TYR A 1012 -22.00 2.38 30.97
C TYR A 1012 -22.47 3.80 31.29
N VAL A 1013 -23.62 4.24 30.76
CA VAL A 1013 -24.10 5.60 31.03
C VAL A 1013 -24.68 5.80 32.43
N LEU A 1014 -25.26 4.75 33.03
CA LEU A 1014 -25.89 4.84 34.35
C LEU A 1014 -24.91 4.67 35.52
N HIS A 1015 -23.81 3.95 35.31
CA HIS A 1015 -22.86 3.54 36.34
C HIS A 1015 -21.41 3.54 35.82
N GLY A 1016 -21.17 2.83 34.70
CA GLY A 1016 -19.80 2.49 34.25
C GLY A 1016 -18.89 3.69 33.98
N LYS A 1017 -19.43 4.83 33.52
CA LYS A 1017 -18.65 6.06 33.31
C LYS A 1017 -18.17 6.67 34.63
N GLU A 1018 -19.00 6.62 35.68
CA GLU A 1018 -18.68 7.12 37.02
C GLU A 1018 -17.72 6.14 37.73
N GLU A 1019 -17.85 4.84 37.45
CA GLU A 1019 -16.94 3.77 37.87
C GLU A 1019 -15.62 3.71 37.04
N GLY A 1020 -15.31 4.73 36.24
CA GLY A 1020 -14.05 4.83 35.49
C GLY A 1020 -13.85 3.79 34.36
N ARG A 1021 -14.90 3.10 33.93
CA ARG A 1021 -14.82 2.02 32.93
C ARG A 1021 -14.61 2.55 31.51
N PHE A 1022 -13.91 1.78 30.68
CA PHE A 1022 -13.61 2.16 29.30
C PHE A 1022 -14.70 1.68 28.32
N PRO A 1023 -15.23 2.54 27.44
CA PRO A 1023 -16.29 2.17 26.48
C PRO A 1023 -15.79 1.33 25.30
N ASN A 1024 -14.48 1.33 25.02
CA ASN A 1024 -13.84 0.59 23.93
C ASN A 1024 -12.33 0.46 24.22
N ARG A 1025 -11.62 -0.38 23.45
CA ARG A 1025 -10.17 -0.63 23.60
C ARG A 1025 -9.29 0.61 23.36
N GLN A 1026 -9.66 1.51 22.46
CA GLN A 1026 -8.88 2.73 22.19
C GLN A 1026 -8.96 3.70 23.38
N ALA A 1027 -10.13 3.81 24.03
CA ALA A 1027 -10.30 4.62 25.24
C ALA A 1027 -9.49 4.07 26.43
N GLU A 1028 -9.34 2.75 26.53
CA GLU A 1028 -8.42 2.12 27.49
C GLU A 1028 -6.95 2.44 27.16
N MET A 1029 -6.54 2.27 25.91
CA MET A 1029 -5.15 2.52 25.47
C MET A 1029 -4.73 4.00 25.58
N ASN A 1030 -5.67 4.93 25.38
CA ASN A 1030 -5.45 6.38 25.46
C ASN A 1030 -5.67 6.93 26.88
N SER A 1031 -5.89 6.09 27.89
CA SER A 1031 -6.00 6.56 29.27
C SER A 1031 -4.64 7.03 29.81
N PRO A 1032 -4.57 8.12 30.59
CA PRO A 1032 -3.30 8.66 31.09
C PRO A 1032 -2.46 7.63 31.85
N GLN A 1033 -3.10 6.75 32.62
CA GLN A 1033 -2.43 5.67 33.37
C GLN A 1033 -1.76 4.65 32.44
N ASN A 1034 -2.39 4.24 31.35
CA ASN A 1034 -1.78 3.34 30.36
C ASN A 1034 -0.75 4.03 29.46
N MET A 1035 -0.84 5.36 29.28
CA MET A 1035 0.20 6.14 28.61
C MET A 1035 1.44 6.32 29.50
N ILE A 1036 1.28 6.68 30.77
CA ILE A 1036 2.36 6.80 31.75
C ILE A 1036 3.06 5.44 31.93
N LYS A 1037 2.30 4.36 32.15
CA LYS A 1037 2.86 3.01 32.29
C LYS A 1037 3.54 2.48 31.01
N ARG A 1038 3.24 3.06 29.84
CA ARG A 1038 3.99 2.80 28.60
C ARG A 1038 5.27 3.62 28.49
N LEU A 1039 5.29 4.84 29.02
CA LEU A 1039 6.49 5.67 29.10
C LEU A 1039 7.48 5.07 30.11
N GLU A 1040 7.02 4.67 31.29
CA GLU A 1040 7.81 3.97 32.32
C GLU A 1040 8.39 2.65 31.78
N ASN A 1041 7.56 1.80 31.16
CA ASN A 1041 8.00 0.57 30.46
C ASN A 1041 8.77 0.84 29.13
N SER A 1042 9.15 2.09 28.85
CA SER A 1042 10.07 2.45 27.75
C SER A 1042 11.34 3.18 28.22
N LEU A 1043 11.42 3.44 29.53
CA LEU A 1043 12.57 4.00 30.25
C LEU A 1043 13.23 2.96 31.17
N SER A 1044 12.77 1.71 31.08
CA SER A 1044 13.31 0.50 31.71
C SER A 1044 13.51 -0.60 30.66
#